data_AF-A0A1E4EXE6-F1
#
_entry.id   AF-A0A1E4EXE6-F1
#
_cell.length_a   1.000
_cell.length_b   1.000
_cell.length_c   1.000
_cell.angle_alpha   90.00
_cell.angle_beta   90.00
_cell.angle_gamma   90.00
#
_symmetry.space_group_name_H-M   'P 1'
#
loop_
_entity.id
_entity.type
_entity.pdbx_description
1 polymer ?
#
loop_
_entity_poly.entity_id
_entity_poly.type
_entity_poly.pdbx_seq_one_letter_code
_entity_poly.pdbx_strand_id
1 'polypeptide(L)'
;MEDREGRTGYWISGVAHGSLILWAILGGALFRPQPAPMVRTTQVSTISGAEFEALAAAARGAGPVGADATAVAALAPVDAADETTARPVDAAPPQSAQAEALAEPDVAEAAPDLSDFAPAAPVDVATDLPTPSDNQTDTAEALPQVAPTPPAPVAEAQPSQPAAPVPDAAAQPVAPRSALALDASPRPQDRPAGLVEAFERRVAEAAAAEAAQRAAAQAAADAQAQAERQAAAAEAERRATAAAEAERQAAAADAAARQAASAAAADAERQAAAEAERTAEAERAAEAERQAAADAERRAAEAERRAAAERDAAEAERQAAADAARQAEAEAARRAEAERAAEAERIAEAERAAEAERQAAADAERRATESAEAERRAAAERAAEAERRAEAERAAEAERQAAAEAERRAEEARRVAAEQAAREAADRQALEDALRNAQAGGGGQDIATGSDAQGGQTQTIEGGSGASAGLDPLAAALAGAMAGTGAAADPANDPSGPPADMMRLTPSPMPATPLSDPAQGLPMGDPLTLSERDGLRFAIQNCWNVGALSVEASQMTVSVGFTLSPGGVPDQNSLRIAGYQGGSEGAAQQAFDVARRAILMCGQAGFDLPASKYGRWRDVVVDFRPDGVAFQ
;
A
#
# COMPACT_ATOMS: atom_id res chain seq x y z
N MET A 1 3.45 3.28 39.88
CA MET A 1 3.06 4.04 38.67
C MET A 1 2.06 3.31 37.76
N GLU A 2 1.71 2.06 38.07
CA GLU A 2 0.96 1.11 37.25
C GLU A 2 -0.45 1.56 36.83
N ASP A 3 -1.13 2.39 37.63
CA ASP A 3 -2.51 2.90 37.38
C ASP A 3 -2.70 3.72 36.10
N ARG A 4 -1.62 4.10 35.41
CA ARG A 4 -1.69 4.75 34.09
C ARG A 4 -1.62 3.73 32.95
N GLU A 5 -0.73 2.74 33.05
CA GLU A 5 -0.44 1.78 31.97
C GLU A 5 -1.58 0.79 31.73
N GLY A 6 -2.19 0.27 32.81
CA GLY A 6 -3.41 -0.54 32.68
C GLY A 6 -4.56 0.23 32.02
N ARG A 7 -4.65 1.53 32.29
CA ARG A 7 -5.71 2.42 31.79
C ARG A 7 -5.58 2.72 30.30
N THR A 8 -4.35 2.92 29.80
CA THR A 8 -4.08 3.00 28.36
C THR A 8 -4.28 1.65 27.69
N GLY A 9 -3.91 0.53 28.33
CA GLY A 9 -4.18 -0.82 27.84
C GLY A 9 -5.67 -1.10 27.57
N TYR A 10 -6.55 -0.76 28.52
CA TYR A 10 -8.00 -0.87 28.33
C TYR A 10 -8.52 0.05 27.22
N TRP A 11 -7.97 1.26 27.07
CA TRP A 11 -8.37 2.19 25.99
C TRP A 11 -7.97 1.68 24.60
N ILE A 12 -6.73 1.21 24.44
CA ILE A 12 -6.22 0.66 23.17
C ILE A 12 -7.01 -0.60 22.79
N SER A 13 -7.25 -1.50 23.75
CA SER A 13 -8.08 -2.69 23.55
C SER A 13 -9.53 -2.34 23.19
N GLY A 14 -10.14 -1.37 23.87
CA GLY A 14 -11.49 -0.91 23.59
C GLY A 14 -11.65 -0.30 22.19
N VAL A 15 -10.68 0.51 21.75
CA VAL A 15 -10.64 1.06 20.38
C VAL A 15 -10.48 -0.07 19.35
N ALA A 16 -9.54 -1.00 19.56
CA ALA A 16 -9.29 -2.10 18.62
C ALA A 16 -10.54 -2.99 18.44
N HIS A 17 -11.22 -3.37 19.52
CA HIS A 17 -12.46 -4.14 19.45
C HIS A 17 -13.62 -3.32 18.85
N GLY A 18 -13.72 -2.03 19.17
CA GLY A 18 -14.71 -1.12 18.59
C GLY A 18 -14.56 -1.00 17.06
N SER A 19 -13.35 -0.81 16.57
CA SER A 19 -13.03 -0.78 15.14
C SER A 19 -13.34 -2.11 14.45
N LEU A 20 -13.01 -3.25 15.07
CA LEU A 20 -13.28 -4.58 14.51
C LEU A 20 -14.79 -4.89 14.43
N ILE A 21 -15.56 -4.52 15.47
CA ILE A 21 -17.02 -4.65 15.47
C ILE A 21 -17.66 -3.73 14.42
N LEU A 22 -17.19 -2.48 14.31
CA LEU A 22 -17.68 -1.53 13.30
C LEU A 22 -17.38 -2.03 11.88
N TRP A 23 -16.18 -2.57 11.64
CA TRP A 23 -15.80 -3.19 10.38
C TRP A 23 -16.63 -4.43 10.06
N ALA A 24 -16.92 -5.29 11.04
CA ALA A 24 -17.79 -6.45 10.86
C ALA A 24 -19.24 -6.05 10.52
N ILE A 25 -19.77 -4.99 11.12
CA ILE A 25 -21.11 -4.47 10.81
C ILE A 25 -21.15 -3.83 9.42
N LEU A 26 -20.19 -2.97 9.11
CA LEU A 26 -20.18 -2.21 7.85
C LEU A 26 -19.81 -3.11 6.65
N GLY A 27 -18.78 -3.96 6.81
CA GLY A 27 -18.41 -4.99 5.84
C GLY A 27 -19.48 -6.06 5.68
N GLY A 28 -20.12 -6.50 6.77
CA GLY A 28 -21.27 -7.43 6.74
C GLY A 28 -22.57 -6.84 6.18
N ALA A 29 -22.60 -5.54 5.89
CA ALA A 29 -23.64 -4.88 5.12
C ALA A 29 -23.23 -4.69 3.64
N LEU A 30 -22.00 -4.26 3.39
CA LEU A 30 -21.50 -3.94 2.04
C LEU A 30 -21.11 -5.17 1.20
N PHE A 31 -20.59 -6.22 1.84
CA PHE A 31 -20.12 -7.47 1.20
C PHE A 31 -21.02 -8.66 1.52
N ARG A 32 -22.34 -8.47 1.60
CA ARG A 32 -23.27 -9.61 1.68
C ARG A 32 -23.18 -10.42 0.39
N PRO A 33 -22.91 -11.73 0.43
CA PRO A 33 -23.01 -12.55 -0.76
C PRO A 33 -24.45 -12.50 -1.26
N GLN A 34 -24.64 -12.05 -2.49
CA GLN A 34 -25.92 -12.14 -3.17
C GLN A 34 -26.38 -13.61 -3.16
N PRO A 35 -27.64 -13.91 -2.78
CA PRO A 35 -28.14 -15.27 -2.89
C PRO A 35 -28.12 -15.66 -4.37
N ALA A 36 -27.23 -16.59 -4.73
CA ALA A 36 -27.02 -16.97 -6.13
C ALA A 36 -28.35 -17.36 -6.78
N PRO A 37 -28.67 -16.87 -7.99
CA PRO A 37 -29.94 -17.17 -8.63
C PRO A 37 -30.07 -18.68 -8.80
N MET A 38 -31.12 -19.25 -8.20
CA MET A 38 -31.37 -20.69 -8.23
C MET A 38 -31.40 -21.20 -9.68
N VAL A 39 -30.36 -21.95 -10.05
CA VAL A 39 -30.13 -22.39 -11.44
C VAL A 39 -31.29 -23.26 -11.89
N ARG A 40 -32.18 -22.69 -12.71
CA ARG A 40 -33.26 -23.45 -13.36
C ARG A 40 -32.67 -24.28 -14.49
N THR A 41 -32.20 -25.47 -14.15
CA THR A 41 -31.79 -26.50 -15.12
C THR A 41 -32.99 -26.90 -15.98
N THR A 42 -33.09 -26.33 -17.18
CA THR A 42 -33.97 -26.86 -18.22
C THR A 42 -33.44 -28.23 -18.62
N GLN A 43 -34.24 -29.29 -18.44
CA GLN A 43 -33.86 -30.63 -18.89
C GLN A 43 -33.94 -30.68 -20.42
N VAL A 44 -32.78 -30.54 -21.07
CA VAL A 44 -32.62 -30.80 -22.50
C VAL A 44 -32.60 -32.31 -22.72
N SER A 45 -33.78 -32.93 -22.74
CA SER A 45 -33.94 -34.30 -23.22
C SER A 45 -33.60 -34.34 -24.71
N THR A 46 -32.60 -35.13 -25.08
CA THR A 46 -32.29 -35.42 -26.48
C THR A 46 -33.43 -36.24 -27.08
N ILE A 47 -34.29 -35.59 -27.86
CA ILE A 47 -35.37 -36.27 -28.60
C ILE A 47 -34.76 -37.31 -29.54
N SER A 48 -35.35 -38.51 -29.59
CA SER A 48 -34.79 -39.56 -30.45
C SER A 48 -35.06 -39.26 -31.93
N GLY A 49 -34.19 -39.71 -32.84
CA GLY A 49 -34.34 -39.43 -34.28
C GLY A 49 -35.70 -39.89 -34.84
N ALA A 50 -36.19 -41.05 -34.40
CA ALA A 50 -37.50 -41.59 -34.79
C ALA A 50 -38.69 -40.77 -34.25
N GLU A 51 -38.52 -40.13 -33.08
CA GLU A 51 -39.54 -39.28 -32.45
C GLU A 51 -39.57 -37.88 -33.10
N PHE A 52 -38.41 -37.37 -33.51
CA PHE A 52 -38.32 -36.21 -34.39
C PHE A 52 -38.95 -36.48 -35.77
N GLU A 53 -38.71 -37.65 -36.37
CA GLU A 53 -39.37 -38.05 -37.63
C GLU A 53 -40.89 -38.18 -37.47
N ALA A 54 -41.37 -38.71 -36.34
CA ALA A 54 -42.81 -38.80 -36.06
C ALA A 54 -43.47 -37.41 -35.95
N LEU A 55 -42.83 -36.45 -35.27
CA LEU A 55 -43.28 -35.05 -35.22
C LEU A 55 -43.20 -34.37 -36.60
N ALA A 56 -42.13 -34.61 -37.36
CA ALA A 56 -41.95 -34.07 -38.71
C ALA A 56 -42.92 -34.70 -39.73
N ALA A 57 -43.40 -35.93 -39.52
CA ALA A 57 -44.48 -36.53 -40.30
C ALA A 57 -45.84 -35.91 -39.96
N ALA A 58 -46.16 -35.80 -38.66
CA ALA A 58 -47.38 -35.15 -38.18
C ALA A 58 -47.50 -33.68 -38.65
N ALA A 59 -46.40 -32.91 -38.60
CA ALA A 59 -46.34 -31.53 -39.09
C ALA A 59 -46.56 -31.40 -40.61
N ARG A 60 -46.31 -32.46 -41.39
CA ARG A 60 -46.63 -32.55 -42.83
C ARG A 60 -48.04 -33.08 -43.11
N GLY A 61 -48.89 -33.19 -42.09
CA GLY A 61 -50.24 -33.75 -42.18
C GLY A 61 -50.29 -35.29 -42.27
N ALA A 62 -49.14 -35.95 -42.28
CA ALA A 62 -49.01 -37.41 -42.33
C ALA A 62 -48.98 -38.00 -40.92
N GLY A 63 -50.10 -37.91 -40.20
CA GLY A 63 -50.30 -38.64 -38.95
C GLY A 63 -50.29 -40.17 -39.17
N PRO A 64 -49.98 -40.98 -38.13
CA PRO A 64 -49.88 -42.43 -38.28
C PRO A 64 -51.25 -43.05 -38.63
N VAL A 65 -51.37 -43.58 -39.85
CA VAL A 65 -52.55 -44.33 -40.28
C VAL A 65 -52.59 -45.69 -39.60
N GLY A 66 -53.45 -45.82 -38.58
CA GLY A 66 -53.78 -47.11 -37.98
C GLY A 66 -54.42 -48.05 -39.01
N ALA A 67 -54.15 -49.35 -38.90
CA ALA A 67 -54.52 -50.35 -39.89
C ALA A 67 -56.05 -50.55 -40.09
N ASP A 68 -56.88 -49.99 -39.19
CA ASP A 68 -58.34 -50.11 -39.20
C ASP A 68 -59.06 -48.93 -39.89
N ALA A 69 -58.32 -48.00 -40.53
CA ALA A 69 -58.86 -46.76 -41.10
C ALA A 69 -59.76 -46.92 -42.35
N THR A 70 -60.07 -48.15 -42.78
CA THR A 70 -60.99 -48.44 -43.91
C THR A 70 -62.38 -48.89 -43.45
N ALA A 71 -63.02 -48.09 -42.59
CA ALA A 71 -64.41 -48.27 -42.16
C ALA A 71 -65.34 -47.24 -42.84
N VAL A 72 -65.62 -47.43 -44.14
CA VAL A 72 -66.60 -46.59 -44.87
C VAL A 72 -68.00 -46.90 -44.36
N ALA A 73 -68.54 -46.04 -43.50
CA ALA A 73 -69.91 -46.14 -43.02
C ALA A 73 -70.89 -45.90 -44.17
N ALA A 74 -71.67 -46.93 -44.53
CA ALA A 74 -72.68 -46.83 -45.56
C ALA A 74 -73.87 -45.98 -45.07
N LEU A 75 -74.11 -44.85 -45.73
CA LEU A 75 -75.37 -44.10 -45.63
C LEU A 75 -76.24 -44.42 -46.84
N ALA A 76 -77.53 -44.61 -46.61
CA ALA A 76 -78.50 -45.04 -47.62
C ALA A 76 -78.83 -43.92 -48.62
N PRO A 77 -79.22 -44.25 -49.87
CA PRO A 77 -79.67 -43.27 -50.83
C PRO A 77 -81.01 -42.64 -50.40
N VAL A 78 -81.19 -41.37 -50.74
CA VAL A 78 -82.46 -40.65 -50.72
C VAL A 78 -82.67 -39.96 -52.07
N ASP A 79 -83.92 -39.89 -52.51
CA ASP A 79 -84.27 -39.67 -53.92
C ASP A 79 -84.02 -38.25 -54.45
N ALA A 80 -83.90 -38.16 -55.78
CA ALA A 80 -83.69 -36.91 -56.49
C ALA A 80 -85.00 -36.16 -56.77
N ALA A 81 -84.94 -34.83 -56.64
CA ALA A 81 -85.86 -33.87 -57.24
C ALA A 81 -85.07 -32.63 -57.69
N ASP A 82 -85.59 -31.88 -58.65
CA ASP A 82 -84.88 -30.88 -59.45
C ASP A 82 -84.21 -29.73 -58.66
N GLU A 83 -83.01 -29.33 -59.13
CA GLU A 83 -82.85 -28.05 -59.84
C GLU A 83 -81.56 -28.05 -60.71
N THR A 84 -81.33 -26.98 -61.46
CA THR A 84 -80.63 -27.04 -62.76
C THR A 84 -79.26 -26.35 -62.79
N THR A 85 -78.41 -26.71 -63.76
CA THR A 85 -77.14 -26.06 -64.19
C THR A 85 -75.95 -26.10 -63.21
N ALA A 86 -74.68 -26.19 -63.64
CA ALA A 86 -74.08 -26.32 -64.98
C ALA A 86 -72.85 -27.27 -64.94
N ARG A 87 -72.26 -27.57 -66.11
CA ARG A 87 -70.95 -28.27 -66.18
C ARG A 87 -69.81 -27.37 -65.66
N PRO A 88 -68.76 -27.94 -65.05
CA PRO A 88 -67.50 -27.21 -64.84
C PRO A 88 -66.85 -26.86 -66.18
N VAL A 89 -66.14 -25.74 -66.20
CA VAL A 89 -65.36 -25.23 -67.34
C VAL A 89 -63.90 -25.16 -66.92
N ASP A 90 -62.96 -25.39 -67.85
CA ASP A 90 -61.53 -25.35 -67.56
C ASP A 90 -61.09 -23.97 -67.05
N ALA A 91 -60.50 -23.93 -65.84
CA ALA A 91 -60.02 -22.71 -65.22
C ALA A 91 -58.62 -22.35 -65.74
N ALA A 92 -58.56 -21.47 -66.74
CA ALA A 92 -57.32 -20.78 -67.08
C ALA A 92 -56.87 -19.86 -65.92
N PRO A 93 -55.56 -19.73 -65.63
CA PRO A 93 -55.08 -18.87 -64.55
C PRO A 93 -55.39 -17.39 -64.84
N PRO A 94 -55.73 -16.59 -63.82
CA PRO A 94 -56.07 -15.17 -64.00
C PRO A 94 -54.86 -14.35 -64.45
N GLN A 95 -55.09 -13.43 -65.39
CA GLN A 95 -54.05 -12.52 -65.88
C GLN A 95 -53.80 -11.40 -64.87
N SER A 96 -52.52 -11.14 -64.55
CA SER A 96 -52.08 -10.13 -63.60
C SER A 96 -52.17 -8.71 -64.19
N ALA A 97 -53.40 -8.22 -64.36
CA ALA A 97 -53.71 -6.94 -65.02
C ALA A 97 -54.86 -6.15 -64.35
N GLN A 98 -55.02 -6.30 -63.02
CA GLN A 98 -55.85 -5.46 -62.15
C GLN A 98 -55.39 -5.65 -60.69
N ALA A 99 -54.30 -4.98 -60.33
CA ALA A 99 -53.93 -4.77 -58.94
C ALA A 99 -54.43 -3.38 -58.53
N GLU A 100 -55.57 -3.33 -57.85
CA GLU A 100 -56.10 -2.08 -57.30
C GLU A 100 -55.12 -1.58 -56.24
N ALA A 101 -54.54 -0.39 -56.44
CA ALA A 101 -53.56 0.16 -55.51
C ALA A 101 -54.26 0.61 -54.23
N LEU A 102 -54.11 -0.17 -53.16
CA LEU A 102 -54.53 0.22 -51.81
C LEU A 102 -53.84 1.53 -51.42
N ALA A 103 -54.61 2.46 -50.86
CA ALA A 103 -54.07 3.72 -50.39
C ALA A 103 -53.10 3.50 -49.22
N GLU A 104 -51.95 4.15 -49.27
CA GLU A 104 -50.95 4.14 -48.21
C GLU A 104 -51.49 4.91 -46.99
N PRO A 105 -51.37 4.38 -45.75
CA PRO A 105 -51.97 5.03 -44.57
C PRO A 105 -51.21 6.30 -44.17
N ASP A 106 -51.91 7.43 -44.09
CA ASP A 106 -51.38 8.77 -43.71
C ASP A 106 -50.74 8.85 -42.30
N VAL A 107 -50.67 7.75 -41.54
CA VAL A 107 -50.14 7.72 -40.17
C VAL A 107 -49.24 6.50 -40.02
N ALA A 108 -47.94 6.73 -39.81
CA ALA A 108 -47.06 5.69 -39.29
C ALA A 108 -47.44 5.38 -37.84
N GLU A 109 -47.66 4.10 -37.51
CA GLU A 109 -47.77 3.69 -36.10
C GLU A 109 -46.49 4.09 -35.37
N ALA A 110 -46.64 4.70 -34.20
CA ALA A 110 -45.50 5.01 -33.35
C ALA A 110 -44.81 3.70 -32.93
N ALA A 111 -43.50 3.60 -33.16
CA ALA A 111 -42.71 2.45 -32.73
C ALA A 111 -42.93 2.23 -31.22
N PRO A 112 -43.09 0.97 -30.76
CA PRO A 112 -43.36 0.68 -29.36
C PRO A 112 -42.23 1.23 -28.48
N ASP A 113 -42.58 1.90 -27.39
CA ASP A 113 -41.60 2.51 -26.49
C ASP A 113 -40.86 1.40 -25.73
N LEU A 114 -39.58 1.20 -26.08
CA LEU A 114 -38.71 0.22 -25.45
C LEU A 114 -37.87 0.81 -24.29
N SER A 115 -38.14 2.05 -23.87
CA SER A 115 -37.35 2.74 -22.82
C SER A 115 -37.36 2.04 -21.46
N ASP A 116 -38.37 1.21 -21.16
CA ASP A 116 -38.42 0.38 -19.95
C ASP A 116 -37.49 -0.85 -20.02
N PHE A 117 -36.96 -1.20 -21.20
CA PHE A 117 -36.01 -2.31 -21.38
C PHE A 117 -34.57 -1.79 -21.40
N ALA A 118 -33.95 -1.72 -20.22
CA ALA A 118 -32.51 -1.52 -20.11
C ALA A 118 -31.75 -2.63 -20.88
N PRO A 119 -30.83 -2.28 -21.80
CA PRO A 119 -30.09 -3.29 -22.55
C PRO A 119 -29.18 -4.08 -21.60
N ALA A 120 -29.48 -5.37 -21.43
CA ALA A 120 -28.58 -6.28 -20.73
C ALA A 120 -27.26 -6.36 -21.51
N ALA A 121 -26.14 -6.20 -20.81
CA ALA A 121 -24.82 -6.39 -21.41
C ALA A 121 -24.73 -7.82 -22.00
N PRO A 122 -24.09 -7.99 -23.17
CA PRO A 122 -23.85 -9.33 -23.71
C PRO A 122 -23.06 -10.14 -22.69
N VAL A 123 -23.56 -11.32 -22.35
CA VAL A 123 -22.82 -12.26 -21.51
C VAL A 123 -21.94 -13.06 -22.45
N ASP A 124 -20.63 -12.80 -22.40
CA ASP A 124 -19.65 -13.53 -23.21
C ASP A 124 -19.59 -15.00 -22.80
N VAL A 125 -20.40 -15.82 -23.47
CA VAL A 125 -20.32 -17.28 -23.38
C VAL A 125 -19.08 -17.71 -24.14
N ALA A 126 -17.95 -17.76 -23.42
CA ALA A 126 -16.67 -18.28 -23.90
C ALA A 126 -16.86 -19.69 -24.47
N THR A 127 -17.04 -19.77 -25.78
CA THR A 127 -17.25 -21.01 -26.51
C THR A 127 -15.87 -21.54 -26.88
N ASP A 128 -15.23 -22.17 -25.90
CA ASP A 128 -13.85 -22.65 -25.96
C ASP A 128 -13.72 -23.88 -26.88
N LEU A 129 -13.86 -23.62 -28.17
CA LEU A 129 -13.57 -24.54 -29.27
C LEU A 129 -12.09 -24.36 -29.65
N PRO A 130 -11.24 -25.39 -29.54
CA PRO A 130 -9.83 -25.26 -29.83
C PRO A 130 -9.62 -24.93 -31.31
N THR A 131 -8.82 -23.89 -31.58
CA THR A 131 -8.38 -23.56 -32.93
C THR A 131 -7.48 -24.67 -33.49
N PRO A 132 -7.67 -25.09 -34.75
CA PRO A 132 -6.73 -26.01 -35.39
C PRO A 132 -5.39 -25.27 -35.61
N SER A 133 -4.28 -25.89 -35.21
CA SER A 133 -2.96 -25.26 -35.29
C SER A 133 -2.43 -25.17 -36.73
N ASP A 134 -2.08 -23.96 -37.19
CA ASP A 134 -1.42 -23.70 -38.47
C ASP A 134 0.05 -24.17 -38.50
N ASN A 135 0.30 -25.47 -38.37
CA ASN A 135 1.63 -26.05 -38.62
C ASN A 135 1.63 -27.54 -39.00
N GLN A 136 0.97 -27.91 -40.10
CA GLN A 136 1.18 -29.20 -40.79
C GLN A 136 1.08 -29.05 -42.32
N THR A 137 1.98 -28.28 -42.92
CA THR A 137 2.11 -28.12 -44.38
C THR A 137 3.57 -28.11 -44.85
N ASP A 138 4.43 -29.00 -44.31
CA ASP A 138 5.61 -29.45 -45.06
C ASP A 138 6.14 -30.84 -44.63
N THR A 139 5.29 -31.86 -44.76
CA THR A 139 5.71 -33.27 -44.82
C THR A 139 4.96 -33.98 -45.94
N ALA A 140 5.68 -34.47 -46.94
CA ALA A 140 5.11 -35.21 -48.07
C ALA A 140 4.77 -36.66 -47.67
N GLU A 141 3.75 -36.82 -46.82
CA GLU A 141 3.22 -38.13 -46.42
C GLU A 141 2.69 -38.86 -47.66
N ALA A 142 3.38 -39.94 -48.06
CA ALA A 142 3.04 -40.67 -49.27
C ALA A 142 1.71 -41.40 -49.08
N LEU A 143 0.78 -41.20 -50.03
CA LEU A 143 -0.52 -41.88 -50.04
C LEU A 143 -0.35 -43.40 -49.83
N PRO A 144 -1.10 -44.03 -48.91
CA PRO A 144 -1.02 -45.47 -48.72
C PRO A 144 -1.42 -46.16 -50.03
N GLN A 145 -0.50 -46.94 -50.60
CA GLN A 145 -0.76 -47.65 -51.84
C GLN A 145 -1.93 -48.61 -51.66
N VAL A 146 -3.03 -48.36 -52.38
CA VAL A 146 -4.15 -49.30 -52.46
C VAL A 146 -3.58 -50.62 -52.99
N ALA A 147 -3.72 -51.68 -52.19
CA ALA A 147 -3.20 -53.00 -52.53
C ALA A 147 -3.74 -53.46 -53.90
N PRO A 148 -2.93 -54.14 -54.73
CA PRO A 148 -3.36 -54.56 -56.06
C PRO A 148 -4.61 -55.44 -55.96
N THR A 149 -5.64 -55.06 -56.71
CA THR A 149 -6.90 -55.79 -56.81
C THR A 149 -6.62 -57.27 -57.06
N PRO A 150 -7.24 -58.21 -56.30
CA PRO A 150 -7.09 -59.62 -56.61
C PRO A 150 -7.55 -59.88 -58.06
N PRO A 151 -6.90 -60.80 -58.80
CA PRO A 151 -7.31 -61.10 -60.16
C PRO A 151 -8.78 -61.53 -60.17
N ALA A 152 -9.51 -61.06 -61.19
CA ALA A 152 -10.91 -61.42 -61.37
C ALA A 152 -11.09 -62.95 -61.33
N PRO A 153 -12.19 -63.47 -60.76
CA PRO A 153 -12.44 -64.91 -60.76
C PRO A 153 -12.35 -65.43 -62.19
N VAL A 154 -11.51 -66.44 -62.39
CA VAL A 154 -11.45 -67.19 -63.65
C VAL A 154 -12.86 -67.63 -64.01
N ALA A 155 -13.28 -67.32 -65.24
CA ALA A 155 -14.62 -67.65 -65.69
C ALA A 155 -14.82 -69.17 -65.63
N GLU A 156 -15.62 -69.62 -64.65
CA GLU A 156 -16.11 -71.00 -64.62
C GLU A 156 -16.78 -71.29 -65.96
N ALA A 157 -16.44 -72.44 -66.55
CA ALA A 157 -16.92 -72.77 -67.87
C ALA A 157 -18.45 -72.83 -67.87
N GLN A 158 -19.10 -71.88 -68.56
CA GLN A 158 -20.54 -71.94 -68.78
C GLN A 158 -20.86 -73.31 -69.38
N PRO A 159 -21.80 -74.08 -68.78
CA PRO A 159 -22.12 -75.40 -69.29
C PRO A 159 -22.56 -75.28 -70.74
N SER A 160 -21.95 -76.07 -71.62
CA SER A 160 -22.17 -75.98 -73.05
C SER A 160 -23.67 -76.07 -73.34
N GLN A 161 -24.24 -75.00 -73.91
CA GLN A 161 -25.64 -75.02 -74.32
C GLN A 161 -25.82 -76.22 -75.26
N PRO A 162 -26.82 -77.10 -75.04
CA PRO A 162 -27.03 -78.23 -75.91
C PRO A 162 -27.32 -77.68 -77.31
N ALA A 163 -26.50 -78.08 -78.29
CA ALA A 163 -26.70 -77.68 -79.67
C ALA A 163 -28.13 -78.02 -80.08
N ALA A 164 -28.87 -77.04 -80.58
CA ALA A 164 -30.23 -77.25 -81.06
C ALA A 164 -30.21 -78.41 -82.07
N PRO A 165 -31.13 -79.39 -81.96
CA PRO A 165 -31.12 -80.53 -82.86
C PRO A 165 -31.22 -80.03 -84.29
N VAL A 166 -30.31 -80.49 -85.15
CA VAL A 166 -30.37 -80.23 -86.59
C VAL A 166 -31.77 -80.63 -87.06
N PRO A 167 -32.55 -79.71 -87.67
CA PRO A 167 -33.88 -80.06 -88.14
C PRO A 167 -33.75 -81.18 -89.14
N ASP A 168 -34.44 -82.30 -88.87
CA ASP A 168 -34.38 -83.49 -89.69
C ASP A 168 -34.77 -83.16 -91.15
N ALA A 169 -34.19 -83.88 -92.10
CA ALA A 169 -34.26 -83.54 -93.52
C ALA A 169 -35.72 -83.43 -93.96
N ALA A 170 -36.15 -82.19 -94.27
CA ALA A 170 -37.56 -81.81 -94.37
C ALA A 170 -38.36 -82.84 -95.18
N ALA A 171 -39.17 -83.64 -94.48
CA ALA A 171 -39.90 -84.74 -95.07
C ALA A 171 -40.75 -84.21 -96.23
N GLN A 172 -40.48 -84.69 -97.45
CA GLN A 172 -41.19 -84.24 -98.64
C GLN A 172 -42.69 -84.42 -98.39
N PRO A 173 -43.51 -83.35 -98.44
CA PRO A 173 -44.92 -83.45 -98.14
C PRO A 173 -45.60 -84.25 -99.25
N VAL A 174 -45.74 -85.56 -99.03
CA VAL A 174 -46.54 -86.46 -99.86
C VAL A 174 -47.98 -86.02 -99.72
N ALA A 175 -48.41 -85.13 -100.61
CA ALA A 175 -49.73 -84.54 -100.59
C ALA A 175 -50.79 -85.67 -100.54
N PRO A 176 -51.74 -85.63 -99.59
CA PRO A 176 -52.72 -86.69 -99.44
C PRO A 176 -53.57 -86.80 -100.70
N ARG A 177 -53.38 -87.88 -101.45
CA ARG A 177 -54.23 -88.22 -102.61
C ARG A 177 -55.59 -88.64 -102.08
N SER A 178 -56.51 -87.68 -101.96
CA SER A 178 -57.91 -87.94 -101.60
C SER A 178 -58.49 -89.04 -102.48
N ALA A 179 -59.11 -90.05 -101.85
CA ALA A 179 -59.69 -91.23 -102.52
C ALA A 179 -60.97 -90.93 -103.35
N LEU A 180 -61.15 -89.67 -103.76
CA LEU A 180 -62.19 -89.15 -104.64
C LEU A 180 -61.58 -88.40 -105.85
N ALA A 181 -60.26 -88.47 -106.05
CA ALA A 181 -59.59 -87.95 -107.23
C ALA A 181 -59.97 -88.80 -108.47
N LEU A 182 -60.67 -88.19 -109.41
CA LEU A 182 -61.00 -88.81 -110.69
C LEU A 182 -59.76 -88.88 -111.59
N ASP A 183 -59.21 -90.09 -111.80
CA ASP A 183 -58.02 -90.34 -112.65
C ASP A 183 -58.21 -89.91 -114.13
N ALA A 184 -59.43 -89.57 -114.55
CA ALA A 184 -59.76 -89.19 -115.92
C ALA A 184 -60.75 -88.01 -116.01
N SER A 185 -60.46 -86.89 -115.34
CA SER A 185 -61.06 -85.61 -115.74
C SER A 185 -60.61 -85.26 -117.17
N PRO A 186 -61.52 -85.00 -118.13
CA PRO A 186 -61.12 -84.56 -119.46
C PRO A 186 -60.41 -83.20 -119.34
N ARG A 187 -59.20 -83.11 -119.90
CA ARG A 187 -58.46 -81.84 -119.94
C ARG A 187 -59.31 -80.79 -120.66
N PRO A 188 -59.48 -79.56 -120.14
CA PRO A 188 -60.06 -78.47 -120.91
C PRO A 188 -59.26 -78.29 -122.20
N GLN A 189 -59.92 -78.47 -123.35
CA GLN A 189 -59.26 -78.50 -124.65
C GLN A 189 -58.92 -77.09 -125.15
N ASP A 190 -59.71 -76.09 -124.74
CA ASP A 190 -59.41 -74.68 -124.89
C ASP A 190 -58.65 -74.13 -123.67
N ARG A 191 -57.31 -74.19 -123.73
CA ARG A 191 -56.47 -73.32 -122.90
C ARG A 191 -56.34 -71.98 -123.63
N PRO A 192 -56.85 -70.85 -123.09
CA PRO A 192 -56.64 -69.56 -123.73
C PRO A 192 -55.15 -69.21 -123.77
N ALA A 193 -54.69 -68.71 -124.91
CA ALA A 193 -53.31 -68.27 -125.12
C ALA A 193 -52.97 -67.08 -124.20
N GLY A 194 -51.70 -66.94 -123.82
CA GLY A 194 -51.24 -65.87 -122.91
C GLY A 194 -51.32 -66.19 -121.41
N LEU A 195 -51.74 -67.40 -121.01
CA LEU A 195 -51.89 -67.75 -119.59
C LEU A 195 -50.58 -67.92 -118.82
N VAL A 196 -49.50 -68.36 -119.49
CA VAL A 196 -48.18 -68.51 -118.85
C VAL A 196 -47.55 -67.12 -118.69
N GLU A 197 -47.63 -66.33 -119.75
CA GLU A 197 -47.18 -64.95 -119.87
C GLU A 197 -47.93 -64.04 -118.87
N ALA A 198 -49.22 -64.30 -118.60
CA ALA A 198 -50.00 -63.62 -117.56
C ALA A 198 -49.75 -64.17 -116.14
N PHE A 199 -49.13 -65.34 -115.98
CA PHE A 199 -48.62 -65.83 -114.69
C PHE A 199 -47.23 -65.24 -114.40
N GLU A 200 -46.30 -65.35 -115.34
CA GLU A 200 -44.95 -64.79 -115.28
C GLU A 200 -44.98 -63.27 -115.06
N ARG A 201 -45.87 -62.54 -115.75
CA ARG A 201 -46.05 -61.11 -115.49
C ARG A 201 -46.49 -60.83 -114.04
N ARG A 202 -47.42 -61.62 -113.48
CA ARG A 202 -47.85 -61.45 -112.07
C ARG A 202 -46.76 -61.83 -111.07
N VAL A 203 -45.91 -62.81 -111.40
CA VAL A 203 -44.73 -63.14 -110.58
C VAL A 203 -43.70 -62.01 -110.63
N ALA A 204 -43.47 -61.40 -111.81
CA ALA A 204 -42.60 -60.23 -111.95
C ALA A 204 -43.17 -58.97 -111.26
N GLU A 205 -44.47 -58.72 -111.38
CA GLU A 205 -45.19 -57.65 -110.66
C GLU A 205 -45.09 -57.84 -109.14
N ALA A 206 -45.25 -59.07 -108.64
CA ALA A 206 -45.10 -59.39 -107.22
C ALA A 206 -43.65 -59.24 -106.73
N ALA A 207 -42.66 -59.73 -107.49
CA ALA A 207 -41.25 -59.57 -107.16
C ALA A 207 -40.80 -58.10 -107.19
N ALA A 208 -41.32 -57.30 -108.13
CA ALA A 208 -41.09 -55.86 -108.18
C ALA A 208 -41.75 -55.14 -106.99
N ALA A 209 -42.97 -55.54 -106.59
CA ALA A 209 -43.63 -55.01 -105.40
C ALA A 209 -42.87 -55.37 -104.11
N GLU A 210 -42.35 -56.59 -103.98
CA GLU A 210 -41.53 -57.00 -102.83
C GLU A 210 -40.19 -56.24 -102.81
N ALA A 211 -39.54 -56.06 -103.96
CA ALA A 211 -38.33 -55.24 -104.07
C ALA A 211 -38.59 -53.77 -103.69
N ALA A 212 -39.73 -53.20 -104.11
CA ALA A 212 -40.14 -51.86 -103.73
C ALA A 212 -40.45 -51.74 -102.23
N GLN A 213 -41.09 -52.74 -101.62
CA GLN A 213 -41.32 -52.80 -100.17
C GLN A 213 -40.00 -52.91 -99.40
N ARG A 214 -39.06 -53.75 -99.85
CA ARG A 214 -37.70 -53.86 -99.26
C ARG A 214 -36.95 -52.53 -99.34
N ALA A 215 -36.98 -51.85 -100.49
CA ALA A 215 -36.35 -50.54 -100.67
C ALA A 215 -37.02 -49.44 -99.81
N ALA A 216 -38.35 -49.45 -99.68
CA ALA A 216 -39.07 -48.53 -98.80
C ALA A 216 -38.76 -48.78 -97.31
N ALA A 217 -38.64 -50.05 -96.89
CA ALA A 217 -38.23 -50.41 -95.54
C ALA A 217 -36.78 -50.00 -95.24
N GLN A 218 -35.86 -50.15 -96.20
CA GLN A 218 -34.49 -49.65 -96.08
C GLN A 218 -34.46 -48.12 -95.96
N ALA A 219 -35.17 -47.39 -96.83
CA ALA A 219 -35.26 -45.94 -96.76
C ALA A 219 -35.88 -45.44 -95.44
N ALA A 220 -36.87 -46.15 -94.90
CA ALA A 220 -37.45 -45.84 -93.59
C ALA A 220 -36.46 -46.08 -92.43
N ALA A 221 -35.70 -47.18 -92.47
CA ALA A 221 -34.65 -47.47 -91.49
C ALA A 221 -33.49 -46.45 -91.55
N ASP A 222 -33.06 -46.07 -92.76
CA ASP A 222 -32.05 -45.02 -92.96
C ASP A 222 -32.54 -43.64 -92.46
N ALA A 223 -33.82 -43.31 -92.68
CA ALA A 223 -34.42 -42.08 -92.18
C ALA A 223 -34.55 -42.08 -90.64
N GLN A 224 -34.96 -43.20 -90.03
CA GLN A 224 -34.97 -43.36 -88.58
C GLN A 224 -33.56 -43.21 -88.00
N ALA A 225 -32.56 -43.89 -88.57
CA ALA A 225 -31.18 -43.79 -88.12
C ALA A 225 -30.58 -42.39 -88.32
N GLN A 226 -31.04 -41.61 -89.31
CA GLN A 226 -30.71 -40.19 -89.43
C GLN A 226 -31.35 -39.34 -88.32
N ALA A 227 -32.63 -39.56 -88.02
CA ALA A 227 -33.34 -38.86 -86.95
C ALA A 227 -32.73 -39.16 -85.56
N GLU A 228 -32.37 -40.43 -85.28
CA GLU A 228 -31.68 -40.84 -84.05
C GLU A 228 -30.31 -40.16 -83.93
N ARG A 229 -29.52 -40.08 -85.01
CA ARG A 229 -28.25 -39.34 -85.02
C ARG A 229 -28.44 -37.83 -84.77
N GLN A 230 -29.49 -37.23 -85.34
CA GLN A 230 -29.80 -35.81 -85.10
C GLN A 230 -30.25 -35.55 -83.65
N ALA A 231 -31.09 -36.43 -83.09
CA ALA A 231 -31.53 -36.35 -81.70
C ALA A 231 -30.34 -36.50 -80.72
N ALA A 232 -29.46 -37.47 -80.96
CA ALA A 232 -28.24 -37.68 -80.17
C ALA A 232 -27.26 -36.50 -80.28
N ALA A 233 -27.09 -35.91 -81.46
CA ALA A 233 -26.25 -34.72 -81.65
C ALA A 233 -26.81 -33.51 -80.90
N ALA A 234 -28.12 -33.25 -81.00
CA ALA A 234 -28.77 -32.16 -80.29
C ALA A 234 -28.78 -32.38 -78.76
N GLU A 235 -28.79 -33.63 -78.28
CA GLU A 235 -28.61 -33.92 -76.86
C GLU A 235 -27.17 -33.72 -76.40
N ALA A 236 -26.18 -34.14 -77.19
CA ALA A 236 -24.77 -33.87 -76.91
C ALA A 236 -24.49 -32.36 -76.83
N GLU A 237 -25.09 -31.56 -77.72
CA GLU A 237 -25.03 -30.10 -77.67
C GLU A 237 -25.66 -29.52 -76.39
N ARG A 238 -26.87 -29.96 -76.00
CA ARG A 238 -27.50 -29.56 -74.73
C ARG A 238 -26.69 -29.95 -73.50
N ARG A 239 -26.04 -31.12 -73.52
CA ARG A 239 -25.14 -31.57 -72.44
C ARG A 239 -23.87 -30.72 -72.39
N ALA A 240 -23.31 -30.33 -73.53
CA ALA A 240 -22.13 -29.48 -73.61
C ALA A 240 -22.41 -28.03 -73.16
N THR A 241 -23.55 -27.44 -73.53
CA THR A 241 -23.92 -26.09 -73.08
C THR A 241 -24.22 -26.06 -71.58
N ALA A 242 -24.91 -27.07 -71.05
CA ALA A 242 -25.15 -27.23 -69.61
C ALA A 242 -23.84 -27.43 -68.81
N ALA A 243 -22.90 -28.25 -69.32
CA ALA A 243 -21.59 -28.42 -68.69
C ALA A 243 -20.79 -27.11 -68.66
N ALA A 244 -20.71 -26.41 -69.80
CA ALA A 244 -20.04 -25.12 -69.88
C ALA A 244 -20.72 -24.04 -69.02
N GLU A 245 -22.02 -24.15 -68.72
CA GLU A 245 -22.68 -23.27 -67.76
C GLU A 245 -22.35 -23.63 -66.32
N ALA A 246 -22.34 -24.92 -65.96
CA ALA A 246 -21.92 -25.38 -64.64
C ALA A 246 -20.46 -24.98 -64.34
N GLU A 247 -19.56 -25.05 -65.32
CA GLU A 247 -18.18 -24.55 -65.22
C GLU A 247 -18.12 -23.03 -64.95
N ARG A 248 -18.94 -22.23 -65.65
CA ARG A 248 -19.05 -20.78 -65.38
C ARG A 248 -19.61 -20.47 -64.00
N GLN A 249 -20.62 -21.21 -63.55
CA GLN A 249 -21.23 -21.07 -62.22
C GLN A 249 -20.21 -21.46 -61.12
N ALA A 250 -19.46 -22.54 -61.30
CA ALA A 250 -18.39 -22.95 -60.38
C ALA A 250 -17.24 -21.92 -60.31
N ALA A 251 -16.80 -21.39 -61.46
CA ALA A 251 -15.78 -20.34 -61.50
C ALA A 251 -16.25 -19.03 -60.85
N ALA A 252 -17.54 -18.67 -61.02
CA ALA A 252 -18.13 -17.52 -60.33
C ALA A 252 -18.23 -17.74 -58.81
N ALA A 253 -18.56 -18.95 -58.36
CA ALA A 253 -18.60 -19.31 -56.93
C ALA A 253 -17.20 -19.29 -56.29
N ASP A 254 -16.17 -19.80 -56.95
CA ASP A 254 -14.77 -19.72 -56.50
C ASP A 254 -14.28 -18.26 -56.44
N ALA A 255 -14.60 -17.44 -57.45
CA ALA A 255 -14.29 -16.01 -57.43
C ALA A 255 -14.99 -15.28 -56.27
N ALA A 256 -16.27 -15.56 -56.02
CA ALA A 256 -17.02 -14.99 -54.90
C ALA A 256 -16.47 -15.46 -53.53
N ALA A 257 -16.07 -16.72 -53.41
CA ALA A 257 -15.45 -17.25 -52.19
C ALA A 257 -14.09 -16.59 -51.91
N ARG A 258 -13.26 -16.37 -52.93
CA ARG A 258 -12.00 -15.60 -52.80
C ARG A 258 -12.25 -14.15 -52.39
N GLN A 259 -13.27 -13.51 -52.96
CA GLN A 259 -13.65 -12.14 -52.57
C GLN A 259 -14.11 -12.07 -51.12
N ALA A 260 -14.98 -12.99 -50.68
CA ALA A 260 -15.43 -13.09 -49.29
C ALA A 260 -14.27 -13.35 -48.32
N ALA A 261 -13.34 -14.26 -48.66
CA ALA A 261 -12.14 -14.51 -47.87
C ALA A 261 -11.22 -13.27 -47.78
N SER A 262 -11.04 -12.53 -48.89
CA SER A 262 -10.25 -11.30 -48.88
C SER A 262 -10.88 -10.17 -48.06
N ALA A 263 -12.21 -10.07 -48.06
CA ALA A 263 -12.95 -9.15 -47.20
C ALA A 263 -12.81 -9.54 -45.73
N ALA A 264 -13.01 -10.82 -45.39
CA ALA A 264 -12.84 -11.33 -44.03
C ALA A 264 -11.42 -11.11 -43.48
N ALA A 265 -10.39 -11.30 -44.31
CA ALA A 265 -9.00 -11.02 -43.95
C ALA A 265 -8.76 -9.51 -43.69
N ALA A 266 -9.26 -8.64 -44.56
CA ALA A 266 -9.17 -7.19 -44.37
C ALA A 266 -9.98 -6.69 -43.15
N ASP A 267 -11.07 -7.37 -42.81
CA ASP A 267 -11.89 -7.08 -41.63
C ASP A 267 -11.18 -7.52 -40.34
N ALA A 268 -10.55 -8.69 -40.34
CA ALA A 268 -9.70 -9.15 -39.24
C ALA A 268 -8.47 -8.25 -39.04
N GLU A 269 -7.82 -7.78 -40.11
CA GLU A 269 -6.71 -6.82 -40.02
C GLU A 269 -7.16 -5.49 -39.38
N ARG A 270 -8.34 -4.96 -39.74
CA ARG A 270 -8.89 -3.75 -39.10
C ARG A 270 -9.27 -3.99 -37.63
N GLN A 271 -9.76 -5.17 -37.27
CA GLN A 271 -10.04 -5.52 -35.87
C GLN A 271 -8.76 -5.61 -35.04
N ALA A 272 -7.73 -6.28 -35.56
CA ALA A 272 -6.41 -6.38 -34.92
C ALA A 272 -5.73 -5.00 -34.77
N ALA A 273 -5.83 -4.14 -35.78
CA ALA A 273 -5.34 -2.76 -35.69
C ALA A 273 -6.08 -1.95 -34.62
N ALA A 274 -7.41 -2.05 -34.56
CA ALA A 274 -8.23 -1.39 -33.54
C ALA A 274 -8.02 -1.97 -32.12
N GLU A 275 -7.56 -3.21 -31.99
CA GLU A 275 -7.11 -3.78 -30.71
C GLU A 275 -5.72 -3.26 -30.31
N ALA A 276 -4.77 -3.24 -31.24
CA ALA A 276 -3.43 -2.68 -31.02
C ALA A 276 -3.46 -1.17 -30.69
N GLU A 277 -4.41 -0.41 -31.23
CA GLU A 277 -4.64 0.98 -30.84
C GLU A 277 -5.18 1.07 -29.41
N ARG A 278 -6.19 0.27 -29.04
CA ARG A 278 -6.74 0.22 -27.67
C ARG A 278 -5.71 -0.21 -26.62
N THR A 279 -4.84 -1.18 -26.92
CA THR A 279 -3.76 -1.57 -25.99
C THR A 279 -2.71 -0.46 -25.87
N ALA A 280 -2.30 0.17 -26.97
CA ALA A 280 -1.38 1.30 -26.94
C ALA A 280 -1.96 2.53 -26.19
N GLU A 281 -3.27 2.78 -26.27
CA GLU A 281 -3.94 3.80 -25.45
C GLU A 281 -3.97 3.42 -23.96
N ALA A 282 -4.26 2.16 -23.63
CA ALA A 282 -4.23 1.66 -22.25
C ALA A 282 -2.82 1.74 -21.63
N GLU A 283 -1.77 1.43 -22.40
CA GLU A 283 -0.37 1.58 -21.97
C GLU A 283 0.00 3.03 -21.70
N ARG A 284 -0.39 3.97 -22.59
CA ARG A 284 -0.19 5.41 -22.40
C ARG A 284 -0.96 5.93 -21.18
N ALA A 285 -2.19 5.48 -20.96
CA ALA A 285 -3.00 5.85 -19.80
C ALA A 285 -2.34 5.35 -18.50
N ALA A 286 -1.89 4.10 -18.47
CA ALA A 286 -1.16 3.53 -17.34
C ALA A 286 0.20 4.21 -17.11
N GLU A 287 0.87 4.70 -18.16
CA GLU A 287 2.08 5.53 -17.99
C GLU A 287 1.75 6.91 -17.42
N ALA A 288 0.70 7.58 -17.92
CA ALA A 288 0.24 8.85 -17.39
C ALA A 288 -0.17 8.75 -15.90
N GLU A 289 -0.79 7.64 -15.50
CA GLU A 289 -1.08 7.35 -14.08
C GLU A 289 0.19 7.15 -13.25
N ARG A 290 1.17 6.37 -13.74
CA ARG A 290 2.49 6.22 -13.08
C ARG A 290 3.22 7.55 -12.93
N GLN A 291 3.20 8.40 -13.97
CA GLN A 291 3.79 9.74 -13.93
C GLN A 291 3.04 10.64 -12.93
N ALA A 292 1.70 10.63 -12.91
CA ALA A 292 0.90 11.40 -11.97
C ALA A 292 1.10 10.95 -10.50
N ALA A 293 1.26 9.65 -10.26
CA ALA A 293 1.59 9.10 -8.94
C ALA A 293 2.98 9.58 -8.46
N ALA A 294 4.01 9.47 -9.30
CA ALA A 294 5.35 9.99 -9.00
C ALA A 294 5.35 11.53 -8.76
N ASP A 295 4.53 12.28 -9.49
CA ASP A 295 4.36 13.72 -9.28
C ASP A 295 3.63 14.04 -7.96
N ALA A 296 2.68 13.21 -7.55
CA ALA A 296 2.00 13.33 -6.25
C ALA A 296 2.96 13.01 -5.09
N GLU A 297 3.77 11.95 -5.20
CA GLU A 297 4.82 11.61 -4.23
C GLU A 297 5.86 12.74 -4.10
N ARG A 298 6.33 13.28 -5.23
CA ARG A 298 7.24 14.45 -5.24
C ARG A 298 6.66 15.65 -4.49
N ARG A 299 5.38 15.95 -4.70
CA ARG A 299 4.66 17.06 -4.02
C ARG A 299 4.46 16.77 -2.53
N ALA A 300 4.13 15.54 -2.16
CA ALA A 300 4.01 15.12 -0.76
C ALA A 300 5.35 15.25 -0.02
N ALA A 301 6.43 14.75 -0.61
CA ALA A 301 7.78 14.88 -0.05
C ALA A 301 8.27 16.34 0.02
N GLU A 302 7.83 17.22 -0.89
CA GLU A 302 8.11 18.65 -0.78
C GLU A 302 7.29 19.33 0.31
N ALA A 303 6.00 18.97 0.45
CA ALA A 303 5.16 19.46 1.54
C ALA A 303 5.69 19.01 2.91
N GLU A 304 6.19 17.79 3.04
CA GLU A 304 6.86 17.30 4.25
C GLU A 304 8.15 18.07 4.55
N ARG A 305 9.02 18.31 3.54
CA ARG A 305 10.22 19.16 3.72
C ARG A 305 9.88 20.59 4.14
N ARG A 306 8.80 21.18 3.60
CA ARG A 306 8.31 22.50 4.02
C ARG A 306 7.81 22.47 5.47
N ALA A 307 6.99 21.49 5.83
CA ALA A 307 6.47 21.31 7.19
C ALA A 307 7.57 20.98 8.22
N ALA A 308 8.66 20.34 7.82
CA ALA A 308 9.87 20.17 8.64
C ALA A 308 10.57 21.52 8.86
N ALA A 309 10.87 22.26 7.78
CA ALA A 309 11.50 23.57 7.88
C ALA A 309 10.67 24.59 8.69
N GLU A 310 9.34 24.51 8.65
CA GLU A 310 8.44 25.31 9.50
C GLU A 310 8.53 24.93 10.99
N ARG A 311 8.69 23.64 11.32
CA ARG A 311 8.91 23.18 12.71
C ARG A 311 10.27 23.62 13.23
N ASP A 312 11.30 23.49 12.39
CA ASP A 312 12.68 23.89 12.71
C ASP A 312 12.78 25.41 12.93
N ALA A 313 12.15 26.21 12.07
CA ALA A 313 12.07 27.65 12.21
C ALA A 313 11.29 28.05 13.48
N ALA A 314 10.15 27.41 13.75
CA ALA A 314 9.38 27.65 14.97
C ALA A 314 10.14 27.19 16.24
N GLU A 315 11.05 26.20 16.13
CA GLU A 315 11.93 25.86 17.25
C GLU A 315 13.05 26.87 17.44
N ALA A 316 13.70 27.32 16.37
CA ALA A 316 14.69 28.39 16.42
C ALA A 316 14.10 29.68 17.03
N GLU A 317 12.85 30.02 16.71
CA GLU A 317 12.13 31.13 17.34
C GLU A 317 11.88 30.89 18.85
N ARG A 318 11.45 29.68 19.24
CA ARG A 318 11.29 29.32 20.67
C ARG A 318 12.62 29.37 21.43
N GLN A 319 13.72 28.91 20.82
CA GLN A 319 15.06 28.95 21.40
C GLN A 319 15.53 30.41 21.55
N ALA A 320 15.40 31.23 20.51
CA ALA A 320 15.75 32.66 20.54
C ALA A 320 14.92 33.45 21.56
N ALA A 321 13.62 33.16 21.69
CA ALA A 321 12.76 33.75 22.72
C ALA A 321 13.19 33.33 24.15
N ALA A 322 13.59 32.08 24.33
CA ALA A 322 14.12 31.60 25.60
C ALA A 322 15.49 32.23 25.96
N ASP A 323 16.36 32.48 24.97
CA ASP A 323 17.60 33.22 25.18
C ASP A 323 17.37 34.71 25.47
N ALA A 324 16.41 35.34 24.78
CA ALA A 324 16.01 36.71 25.09
C ALA A 324 15.44 36.82 26.52
N ALA A 325 14.63 35.85 26.96
CA ALA A 325 14.15 35.77 28.34
C ALA A 325 15.31 35.61 29.35
N ARG A 326 16.24 34.67 29.12
CA ARG A 326 17.45 34.49 29.95
C ARG A 326 18.28 35.77 30.04
N GLN A 327 18.44 36.50 28.94
CA GLN A 327 19.18 37.77 28.91
C GLN A 327 18.46 38.87 29.68
N ALA A 328 17.14 38.98 29.56
CA ALA A 328 16.31 39.93 30.29
C ALA A 328 16.30 39.65 31.80
N GLU A 329 16.18 38.39 32.22
CA GLU A 329 16.31 37.96 33.61
C GLU A 329 17.69 38.29 34.18
N ALA A 330 18.76 38.00 33.43
CA ALA A 330 20.12 38.32 33.84
C ALA A 330 20.37 39.85 33.91
N GLU A 331 19.72 40.67 33.08
CA GLU A 331 19.79 42.13 33.18
C GLU A 331 18.97 42.66 34.37
N ALA A 332 17.77 42.12 34.61
CA ALA A 332 16.97 42.45 35.78
C ALA A 332 17.70 42.09 37.09
N ALA A 333 18.40 40.96 37.13
CA ALA A 333 19.26 40.57 38.25
C ALA A 333 20.41 41.57 38.47
N ARG A 334 21.14 41.95 37.41
CA ARG A 334 22.19 42.98 37.48
C ARG A 334 21.67 44.35 37.93
N ARG A 335 20.47 44.74 37.48
CA ARG A 335 19.80 45.99 37.90
C ARG A 335 19.43 45.95 39.39
N ALA A 336 18.87 44.84 39.87
CA ALA A 336 18.53 44.65 41.28
C ALA A 336 19.78 44.56 42.19
N GLU A 337 20.88 43.99 41.69
CA GLU A 337 22.18 44.00 42.38
C GLU A 337 22.77 45.41 42.48
N ALA A 338 22.74 46.17 41.38
CA ALA A 338 23.18 47.57 41.37
C ALA A 338 22.30 48.47 42.27
N GLU A 339 20.99 48.24 42.32
CA GLU A 339 20.08 48.96 43.23
C GLU A 339 20.36 48.64 44.71
N ARG A 340 20.62 47.37 45.05
CA ARG A 340 21.07 46.96 46.40
C ARG A 340 22.43 47.54 46.76
N ALA A 341 23.36 47.61 45.81
CA ALA A 341 24.67 48.24 46.02
C ALA A 341 24.54 49.74 46.29
N ALA A 342 23.71 50.45 45.51
CA ALA A 342 23.40 51.85 45.75
C ALA A 342 22.62 52.08 47.06
N GLU A 343 21.77 51.15 47.48
CA GLU A 343 21.12 51.20 48.79
C GLU A 343 22.12 51.01 49.93
N ALA A 344 23.02 50.03 49.84
CA ALA A 344 24.10 49.81 50.79
C ALA A 344 25.06 51.01 50.86
N GLU A 345 25.37 51.66 49.73
CA GLU A 345 26.18 52.88 49.70
C GLU A 345 25.48 54.05 50.38
N ARG A 346 24.18 54.27 50.14
CA ARG A 346 23.36 55.28 50.84
C ARG A 346 23.29 55.02 52.35
N ILE A 347 23.16 53.76 52.77
CA ILE A 347 23.19 53.38 54.19
C ILE A 347 24.57 53.70 54.79
N ALA A 348 25.65 53.27 54.13
CA ALA A 348 27.02 53.56 54.59
C ALA A 348 27.35 55.07 54.57
N GLU A 349 26.77 55.86 53.67
CA GLU A 349 26.88 57.32 53.67
C GLU A 349 26.08 57.95 54.84
N ALA A 350 24.86 57.48 55.10
CA ALA A 350 24.08 57.91 56.25
C ALA A 350 24.76 57.54 57.60
N GLU A 351 25.39 56.37 57.70
CA GLU A 351 26.19 55.98 58.86
C GLU A 351 27.42 56.88 59.05
N ARG A 352 28.16 57.18 57.97
CA ARG A 352 29.29 58.13 57.97
C ARG A 352 28.84 59.54 58.35
N ALA A 353 27.70 60.01 57.84
CA ALA A 353 27.13 61.31 58.18
C ALA A 353 26.70 61.38 59.65
N ALA A 354 26.03 60.34 60.16
CA ALA A 354 25.65 60.24 61.56
C ALA A 354 26.88 60.09 62.49
N GLU A 355 27.98 59.49 62.03
CA GLU A 355 29.23 59.50 62.79
C GLU A 355 29.90 60.88 62.79
N ALA A 356 29.94 61.57 61.65
CA ALA A 356 30.43 62.94 61.57
C ALA A 356 29.59 63.90 62.46
N GLU A 357 28.28 63.69 62.55
CA GLU A 357 27.40 64.43 63.48
C GLU A 357 27.71 64.10 64.95
N ARG A 358 27.89 62.83 65.30
CA ARG A 358 28.34 62.42 66.66
C ARG A 358 29.70 63.02 67.02
N GLN A 359 30.65 63.03 66.09
CA GLN A 359 31.96 63.65 66.28
C GLN A 359 31.83 65.18 66.42
N ALA A 360 31.03 65.85 65.58
CA ALA A 360 30.78 67.28 65.67
C ALA A 360 30.08 67.69 66.98
N ALA A 361 29.15 66.87 67.48
CA ALA A 361 28.50 67.05 68.78
C ALA A 361 29.50 66.91 69.94
N ALA A 362 30.34 65.87 69.92
CA ALA A 362 31.41 65.70 70.91
C ALA A 362 32.46 66.83 70.85
N ASP A 363 32.76 67.36 69.67
CA ASP A 363 33.63 68.53 69.48
C ASP A 363 33.00 69.83 70.01
N ALA A 364 31.70 70.01 69.81
CA ALA A 364 30.96 71.13 70.39
C ALA A 364 30.88 71.02 71.93
N GLU A 365 30.67 69.83 72.47
CA GLU A 365 30.67 69.57 73.92
C GLU A 365 32.06 69.85 74.53
N ARG A 366 33.16 69.38 73.92
CA ARG A 366 34.51 69.72 74.39
C ARG A 366 34.77 71.24 74.39
N ARG A 367 34.39 71.95 73.32
CA ARG A 367 34.51 73.42 73.27
C ARG A 367 33.64 74.10 74.33
N ALA A 368 32.45 73.57 74.63
CA ALA A 368 31.58 74.09 75.68
C ALA A 368 32.18 73.87 77.08
N THR A 369 32.78 72.70 77.36
CA THR A 369 33.45 72.45 78.65
C THR A 369 34.73 73.27 78.81
N GLU A 370 35.53 73.42 77.75
CA GLU A 370 36.68 74.33 77.69
C GLU A 370 36.28 75.79 77.94
N SER A 371 35.20 76.26 77.29
CA SER A 371 34.66 77.61 77.50
C SER A 371 34.15 77.81 78.93
N ALA A 372 33.43 76.82 79.49
CA ALA A 372 32.96 76.87 80.87
C ALA A 372 34.12 76.82 81.88
N GLU A 373 35.24 76.16 81.57
CA GLU A 373 36.46 76.28 82.37
C GLU A 373 37.12 77.64 82.25
N ALA A 374 37.20 78.22 81.04
CA ALA A 374 37.73 79.57 80.86
C ALA A 374 36.90 80.62 81.63
N GLU A 375 35.57 80.51 81.61
CA GLU A 375 34.67 81.34 82.41
C GLU A 375 34.86 81.11 83.92
N ARG A 376 34.98 79.85 84.38
CA ARG A 376 35.27 79.55 85.80
C ARG A 376 36.61 80.13 86.26
N ARG A 377 37.65 80.06 85.42
CA ARG A 377 38.97 80.65 85.69
C ARG A 377 38.89 82.19 85.75
N ALA A 378 38.25 82.82 84.77
CA ALA A 378 38.04 84.27 84.75
C ALA A 378 37.16 84.76 85.93
N ALA A 379 36.18 83.97 86.38
CA ALA A 379 35.39 84.26 87.57
C ALA A 379 36.22 84.16 88.85
N ALA A 380 37.09 83.14 88.98
CA ALA A 380 38.02 82.99 90.10
C ALA A 380 39.06 84.12 90.14
N GLU A 381 39.60 84.55 88.99
CA GLU A 381 40.51 85.70 88.90
C GLU A 381 39.84 87.01 89.34
N ARG A 382 38.59 87.26 88.92
CA ARG A 382 37.78 88.40 89.36
C ARG A 382 37.48 88.34 90.86
N ALA A 383 37.17 87.16 91.40
CA ALA A 383 36.95 86.98 92.83
C ALA A 383 38.22 87.27 93.64
N ALA A 384 39.37 86.76 93.20
CA ALA A 384 40.66 87.04 93.82
C ALA A 384 41.07 88.53 93.69
N GLU A 385 40.67 89.22 92.63
CA GLU A 385 40.87 90.67 92.52
C GLU A 385 39.94 91.46 93.46
N ALA A 386 38.68 91.05 93.60
CA ALA A 386 37.75 91.64 94.57
C ALA A 386 38.23 91.42 96.02
N GLU A 387 38.79 90.25 96.33
CA GLU A 387 39.40 89.95 97.63
C GLU A 387 40.63 90.85 97.90
N ARG A 388 41.58 90.94 96.94
CA ARG A 388 42.72 91.88 97.04
C ARG A 388 42.28 93.33 97.24
N ARG A 389 41.20 93.77 96.58
CA ARG A 389 40.62 95.11 96.78
C ARG A 389 40.04 95.27 98.19
N ALA A 390 39.30 94.28 98.69
CA ALA A 390 38.76 94.27 100.05
C ALA A 390 39.83 94.16 101.15
N GLU A 391 40.97 93.53 100.87
CA GLU A 391 42.15 93.57 101.76
C GLU A 391 42.83 94.94 101.76
N ALA A 392 43.04 95.55 100.59
CA ALA A 392 43.59 96.91 100.48
C ALA A 392 42.70 97.95 101.17
N GLU A 393 41.37 97.81 101.07
CA GLU A 393 40.41 98.68 101.76
C GLU A 393 40.45 98.50 103.29
N ARG A 394 40.52 97.24 103.78
CA ARG A 394 40.74 96.93 105.20
C ARG A 394 42.07 97.46 105.72
N ALA A 395 43.15 97.38 104.93
CA ALA A 395 44.45 97.95 105.29
C ALA A 395 44.40 99.48 105.39
N ALA A 396 43.76 100.16 104.42
CA ALA A 396 43.56 101.60 104.45
C ALA A 396 42.64 102.05 105.60
N GLU A 397 41.68 101.23 106.03
CA GLU A 397 40.91 101.50 107.26
C GLU A 397 41.78 101.33 108.52
N ALA A 398 42.56 100.26 108.63
CA ALA A 398 43.47 100.05 109.75
C ALA A 398 44.51 101.18 109.89
N GLU A 399 45.05 101.70 108.78
CA GLU A 399 45.95 102.87 108.77
C GLU A 399 45.24 104.13 109.30
N ARG A 400 43.98 104.38 108.89
CA ARG A 400 43.16 105.49 109.41
C ARG A 400 42.84 105.34 110.90
N GLN A 401 42.58 104.12 111.38
CA GLN A 401 42.37 103.84 112.81
C GLN A 401 43.67 104.05 113.61
N ALA A 402 44.82 103.64 113.09
CA ALA A 402 46.13 103.85 113.72
C ALA A 402 46.51 105.34 113.80
N ALA A 403 46.24 106.12 112.75
CA ALA A 403 46.44 107.57 112.76
C ALA A 403 45.58 108.27 113.84
N ALA A 404 44.30 107.90 113.95
CA ALA A 404 43.41 108.42 114.97
C ALA A 404 43.82 108.02 116.40
N GLU A 405 44.46 106.86 116.60
CA GLU A 405 45.01 106.49 117.91
C GLU A 405 46.30 107.26 118.24
N ALA A 406 47.18 107.47 117.25
CA ALA A 406 48.38 108.29 117.42
C ALA A 406 48.04 109.73 117.83
N GLU A 407 46.98 110.31 117.26
CA GLU A 407 46.46 111.63 117.63
C GLU A 407 45.96 111.67 119.08
N ARG A 408 45.14 110.70 119.51
CA ARG A 408 44.70 110.58 120.92
C ARG A 408 45.87 110.46 121.90
N ARG A 409 46.88 109.64 121.58
CA ARG A 409 48.10 109.50 122.40
C ARG A 409 48.89 110.81 122.47
N ALA A 410 48.94 111.59 121.39
CA ALA A 410 49.60 112.89 121.33
C ALA A 410 48.83 114.00 122.08
N GLU A 411 47.52 113.89 122.23
CA GLU A 411 46.71 114.78 123.08
C GLU A 411 46.89 114.44 124.57
N GLU A 412 46.86 113.17 124.95
CA GLU A 412 47.08 112.72 126.33
C GLU A 412 48.48 113.08 126.84
N ALA A 413 49.51 112.96 126.00
CA ALA A 413 50.88 113.40 126.33
C ALA A 413 50.96 114.90 126.67
N ARG A 414 50.17 115.76 126.02
CA ARG A 414 50.09 117.20 126.34
C ARG A 414 49.41 117.45 127.68
N ARG A 415 48.39 116.65 128.03
CA ARG A 415 47.69 116.72 129.32
C ARG A 415 48.64 116.40 130.48
N VAL A 416 49.42 115.32 130.36
CA VAL A 416 50.41 114.91 131.36
C VAL A 416 51.51 115.97 131.54
N ALA A 417 52.03 116.53 130.44
CA ALA A 417 53.05 117.59 130.51
C ALA A 417 52.55 118.85 131.24
N ALA A 418 51.27 119.21 131.09
CA ALA A 418 50.67 120.34 131.80
C ALA A 418 50.54 120.10 133.31
N GLU A 419 50.23 118.87 133.75
CA GLU A 419 50.19 118.53 135.18
C GLU A 419 51.58 118.53 135.84
N GLN A 420 52.64 118.16 135.12
CA GLN A 420 54.00 118.21 135.65
C GLN A 420 54.47 119.65 135.89
N ALA A 421 54.25 120.55 134.92
CA ALA A 421 54.61 121.97 135.04
C ALA A 421 53.93 122.68 136.22
N ALA A 422 52.72 122.25 136.60
CA ALA A 422 52.00 122.78 137.76
C ALA A 422 52.63 122.37 139.11
N ARG A 423 53.31 121.22 139.18
CA ARG A 423 53.95 120.71 140.42
C ARG A 423 55.28 121.42 140.69
N GLU A 424 56.13 121.57 139.68
CA GLU A 424 57.43 122.26 139.80
C GLU A 424 57.28 123.73 140.27
N ALA A 425 56.15 124.37 139.98
CA ALA A 425 55.83 125.71 140.47
C ALA A 425 55.58 125.76 141.99
N ALA A 426 54.96 124.71 142.57
CA ALA A 426 54.70 124.61 144.00
C ALA A 426 55.96 124.24 144.79
N ASP A 427 56.75 123.27 144.30
CA ASP A 427 57.96 122.80 144.97
C ASP A 427 59.01 123.92 145.10
N ARG A 428 59.11 124.82 144.11
CA ARG A 428 59.99 126.00 144.17
C ARG A 428 59.62 126.94 145.31
N GLN A 429 58.35 127.04 145.69
CA GLN A 429 57.87 127.93 146.76
C GLN A 429 58.05 127.31 148.15
N ALA A 430 58.07 125.98 148.28
CA ALA A 430 58.37 125.28 149.53
C ALA A 430 59.87 125.29 149.89
N LEU A 431 60.75 125.44 148.90
CA LEU A 431 62.20 125.33 149.09
C LEU A 431 62.84 126.51 149.85
N GLU A 432 62.27 127.71 149.74
CA GLU A 432 62.84 128.93 150.36
C GLU A 432 62.65 128.99 151.88
N ASP A 433 61.54 128.48 152.41
CA ASP A 433 61.31 128.44 153.87
C ASP A 433 62.05 127.27 154.56
N ALA A 434 62.27 126.15 153.86
CA ALA A 434 62.99 124.99 154.39
C ALA A 434 64.50 125.27 154.64
N LEU A 435 65.09 126.19 153.88
CA LEU A 435 66.52 126.55 153.96
C LEU A 435 66.93 127.29 155.26
N ARG A 436 66.02 127.46 156.22
CA ARG A 436 66.27 128.15 157.51
C ARG A 436 66.66 127.22 158.67
N ASN A 437 66.53 125.90 158.54
CA ASN A 437 66.95 124.90 159.56
C ASN A 437 67.26 123.54 158.86
N ALA A 438 68.46 123.29 158.34
CA ALA A 438 69.73 122.99 159.04
C ALA A 438 69.94 121.50 159.40
N GLN A 439 70.98 120.90 158.79
CA GLN A 439 71.78 119.72 159.22
C GLN A 439 71.22 118.27 159.08
N ALA A 440 72.11 117.38 158.58
CA ALA A 440 72.21 115.89 158.75
C ALA A 440 71.46 114.87 157.84
N GLY A 441 72.21 113.84 157.36
CA GLY A 441 71.75 112.55 156.75
C GLY A 441 71.29 112.56 155.27
N GLY A 442 71.35 111.51 154.42
CA GLY A 442 72.06 110.21 154.43
C GLY A 442 71.19 108.94 154.68
N GLY A 443 71.20 107.84 153.87
CA GLY A 443 71.77 107.56 152.53
C GLY A 443 71.87 106.03 152.18
N GLY A 444 71.78 105.64 150.88
CA GLY A 444 71.90 104.25 150.33
C GLY A 444 70.55 103.49 150.10
N GLN A 445 70.43 102.33 149.41
CA GLN A 445 71.33 101.59 148.47
C GLN A 445 70.63 100.35 147.78
N ASP A 446 71.06 99.94 146.54
CA ASP A 446 71.08 98.54 145.93
C ASP A 446 69.76 97.68 145.71
N ILE A 447 69.58 96.58 144.92
CA ILE A 447 70.37 95.70 143.97
C ILE A 447 69.61 95.34 142.62
N ALA A 448 69.41 94.04 142.23
CA ALA A 448 68.93 93.46 140.92
C ALA A 448 68.21 92.05 141.09
N THR A 449 67.99 91.04 140.19
CA THR A 449 68.63 90.51 138.93
C THR A 449 67.79 89.39 138.19
N GLY A 450 67.85 89.23 136.83
CA GLY A 450 67.72 87.97 136.02
C GLY A 450 66.33 87.35 135.65
N SER A 451 66.14 86.31 134.80
CA SER A 451 66.84 85.77 133.57
C SER A 451 66.20 84.45 132.99
N ASP A 452 66.21 84.23 131.65
CA ASP A 452 66.11 82.94 130.86
C ASP A 452 64.82 82.03 130.87
N ALA A 453 64.48 81.10 129.92
CA ALA A 453 64.77 80.86 128.47
C ALA A 453 63.92 79.70 127.79
N GLN A 454 63.99 79.55 126.43
CA GLN A 454 63.98 78.32 125.57
C GLN A 454 62.70 77.64 124.92
N GLY A 455 62.70 77.45 123.56
CA GLY A 455 62.00 76.38 122.76
C GLY A 455 60.84 76.78 121.78
N GLY A 456 60.44 76.06 120.69
CA GLY A 456 61.11 75.02 119.84
C GLY A 456 60.25 74.12 118.87
N GLN A 457 60.40 74.27 117.52
CA GLN A 457 60.29 73.27 116.37
C GLN A 457 58.93 72.68 115.83
N THR A 458 58.50 72.92 114.55
CA THR A 458 58.58 72.12 113.24
C THR A 458 57.34 71.22 112.89
N GLN A 459 56.97 70.75 111.66
CA GLN A 459 57.39 70.89 110.22
C GLN A 459 56.34 70.38 109.15
N THR A 460 56.48 70.79 107.86
CA THR A 460 56.24 70.06 106.55
C THR A 460 54.81 69.76 105.98
N ILE A 461 54.73 69.46 104.66
CA ILE A 461 53.59 69.56 103.69
C ILE A 461 53.46 68.28 102.80
N GLU A 462 52.35 68.16 102.03
CA GLU A 462 51.95 67.17 100.98
C GLU A 462 50.90 66.12 101.42
N GLY A 463 50.00 65.60 100.57
CA GLY A 463 49.69 65.97 99.17
C GLY A 463 49.07 64.81 98.36
N GLY A 464 48.10 65.08 97.47
CA GLY A 464 47.60 64.14 96.45
C GLY A 464 46.40 63.25 96.83
N SER A 465 45.35 63.31 96.01
CA SER A 465 44.12 62.48 96.14
C SER A 465 44.20 61.20 95.29
N GLY A 466 43.64 60.07 95.75
CA GLY A 466 43.70 58.81 94.98
C GLY A 466 42.63 57.76 95.28
N ALA A 467 41.76 57.52 94.29
CA ALA A 467 41.13 56.25 93.89
C ALA A 467 40.20 55.44 94.85
N SER A 468 38.92 55.40 94.42
CA SER A 468 38.08 54.18 94.21
C SER A 468 37.71 53.19 95.33
N ALA A 469 36.39 53.00 95.47
CA ALA A 469 35.73 51.70 95.69
C ALA A 469 34.38 51.71 94.92
N GLY A 470 33.91 50.65 94.27
CA GLY A 470 34.50 49.33 94.00
C GLY A 470 33.54 48.42 93.21
N LEU A 471 33.77 47.10 93.26
CA LEU A 471 32.90 45.98 92.82
C LEU A 471 32.77 45.64 91.31
N ASP A 472 33.41 44.51 90.98
CA ASP A 472 32.97 43.40 90.11
C ASP A 472 32.91 43.48 88.56
N PRO A 473 33.00 42.32 87.85
CA PRO A 473 33.59 42.26 86.51
C PRO A 473 32.79 41.47 85.44
N LEU A 474 33.18 41.56 84.16
CA LEU A 474 33.10 40.43 83.20
C LEU A 474 33.83 40.68 81.87
N ALA A 475 34.58 39.69 81.37
CA ALA A 475 34.83 39.32 79.95
C ALA A 475 36.07 38.42 79.82
N ALA A 476 36.23 37.51 78.84
CA ALA A 476 35.29 36.66 78.10
C ALA A 476 36.11 35.51 77.47
N ALA A 477 35.60 34.27 77.39
CA ALA A 477 36.40 33.08 77.04
C ALA A 477 35.81 32.23 75.89
N LEU A 478 36.66 31.45 75.22
CA LEU A 478 36.30 30.59 74.07
C LEU A 478 35.68 29.24 74.50
N ALA A 479 34.60 28.85 73.83
CA ALA A 479 34.13 27.46 73.57
C ALA A 479 33.06 27.51 72.45
N GLY A 480 32.78 26.47 71.66
CA GLY A 480 33.35 25.12 71.53
C GLY A 480 32.34 24.15 70.88
N ALA A 481 32.78 22.92 70.49
CA ALA A 481 31.96 21.80 69.94
C ALA A 481 31.29 22.00 68.55
N MET A 482 30.95 21.00 67.70
CA MET A 482 31.22 19.54 67.51
C MET A 482 30.64 19.14 66.11
N ALA A 483 30.81 17.96 65.48
CA ALA A 483 31.90 16.96 65.37
C ALA A 483 31.46 15.83 64.37
N GLY A 484 32.39 15.11 63.73
CA GLY A 484 32.14 13.93 62.86
C GLY A 484 32.55 14.13 61.38
N THR A 485 33.25 13.29 60.58
CA THR A 485 33.59 11.83 60.48
C THR A 485 32.84 11.09 59.35
N GLY A 486 33.54 10.63 58.29
CA GLY A 486 33.00 9.61 57.35
C GLY A 486 33.59 9.59 55.92
N ALA A 487 33.88 8.38 55.39
CA ALA A 487 34.35 8.05 54.03
C ALA A 487 33.26 8.19 52.93
N ALA A 488 33.40 7.90 51.61
CA ALA A 488 34.41 7.21 50.77
C ALA A 488 34.38 7.80 49.31
N ALA A 489 35.38 7.68 48.41
CA ALA A 489 35.70 6.57 47.47
C ALA A 489 34.48 5.83 46.85
N ASP A 490 34.41 5.46 45.55
CA ASP A 490 35.31 5.65 44.38
C ASP A 490 34.50 5.42 43.07
N PRO A 491 34.87 5.96 41.88
CA PRO A 491 34.19 5.70 40.61
C PRO A 491 34.94 4.70 39.69
N ALA A 492 34.28 3.61 39.29
CA ALA A 492 34.81 2.64 38.30
C ALA A 492 34.26 2.91 36.89
N ASN A 493 35.08 2.65 35.86
CA ASN A 493 34.76 2.88 34.44
C ASN A 493 35.49 1.86 33.53
N ASP A 494 35.14 1.86 32.24
CA ASP A 494 35.65 1.03 31.12
C ASP A 494 35.13 -0.43 30.99
N PRO A 495 34.32 -0.74 29.96
CA PRO A 495 33.89 -2.09 29.60
C PRO A 495 34.66 -2.68 28.40
N SER A 496 35.33 -3.82 28.60
CA SER A 496 36.05 -4.53 27.52
C SER A 496 35.10 -5.18 26.50
N GLY A 497 35.32 -4.92 25.20
CA GLY A 497 34.60 -5.58 24.09
C GLY A 497 35.36 -6.78 23.47
N PRO A 498 34.66 -7.80 22.93
CA PRO A 498 35.27 -8.91 22.21
C PRO A 498 35.45 -8.62 20.69
N PRO A 499 36.49 -9.17 20.03
CA PRO A 499 36.74 -8.99 18.60
C PRO A 499 36.00 -10.00 17.71
N ALA A 500 36.07 -9.77 16.39
CA ALA A 500 35.59 -10.71 15.37
C ALA A 500 36.63 -11.79 15.00
N ASP A 501 36.15 -12.96 14.57
CA ASP A 501 36.54 -13.68 13.32
C ASP A 501 36.03 -15.14 13.39
N MET A 502 35.22 -15.56 12.40
CA MET A 502 34.88 -16.96 12.14
C MET A 502 34.60 -17.23 10.65
N MET A 503 35.64 -17.17 9.81
CA MET A 503 35.70 -18.02 8.61
C MET A 503 36.79 -19.09 8.75
N ARG A 504 36.41 -20.35 8.99
CA ARG A 504 37.18 -21.51 8.49
C ARG A 504 36.41 -22.83 8.52
N LEU A 505 36.23 -23.39 7.33
CA LEU A 505 35.76 -24.76 7.12
C LEU A 505 36.97 -25.72 7.14
N THR A 506 36.92 -26.75 7.98
CA THR A 506 37.82 -27.92 7.89
C THR A 506 37.04 -29.20 8.23
N PRO A 507 36.73 -30.07 7.24
CA PRO A 507 36.01 -31.32 7.49
C PRO A 507 36.94 -32.41 8.04
N SER A 508 36.35 -33.38 8.74
CA SER A 508 37.03 -34.61 9.18
C SER A 508 36.31 -35.84 8.59
N PRO A 509 37.02 -36.88 8.12
CA PRO A 509 36.43 -37.90 7.23
C PRO A 509 35.79 -39.09 7.96
N MET A 510 34.88 -39.77 7.26
CA MET A 510 34.43 -41.14 7.55
C MET A 510 34.51 -42.01 6.26
N PRO A 511 34.65 -43.34 6.38
CA PRO A 511 35.26 -44.16 5.32
C PRO A 511 34.32 -44.54 4.18
N ALA A 512 34.90 -44.78 3.00
CA ALA A 512 34.19 -45.17 1.79
C ALA A 512 33.94 -46.68 1.70
N THR A 513 32.71 -47.06 1.34
CA THR A 513 32.41 -48.31 0.62
C THR A 513 32.63 -48.09 -0.89
N PRO A 514 32.99 -49.14 -1.65
CA PRO A 514 33.30 -48.98 -3.08
C PRO A 514 32.05 -48.68 -3.90
N LEU A 515 32.20 -47.75 -4.86
CA LEU A 515 31.17 -47.46 -5.86
C LEU A 515 30.99 -48.64 -6.82
N SER A 516 29.73 -49.02 -7.04
CA SER A 516 29.34 -49.79 -8.23
C SER A 516 28.85 -48.80 -9.30
N ASP A 517 29.32 -48.94 -10.54
CA ASP A 517 28.92 -48.06 -11.64
C ASP A 517 27.40 -48.09 -11.88
N PRO A 518 26.70 -46.94 -11.91
CA PRO A 518 25.28 -46.86 -12.28
C PRO A 518 25.06 -46.97 -13.81
N ALA A 519 25.96 -47.67 -14.52
CA ALA A 519 25.98 -47.85 -15.97
C ALA A 519 25.26 -49.14 -16.43
N GLN A 520 24.35 -49.67 -15.60
CA GLN A 520 23.43 -50.76 -15.96
C GLN A 520 22.00 -50.22 -15.87
N GLY A 521 21.42 -49.92 -17.02
CA GLY A 521 20.03 -49.47 -17.08
C GLY A 521 19.09 -50.55 -16.57
N LEU A 522 18.14 -50.16 -15.70
CA LEU A 522 16.94 -50.97 -15.48
C LEU A 522 16.31 -51.28 -16.84
N PRO A 523 15.67 -52.45 -17.03
CA PRO A 523 14.98 -52.76 -18.28
C PRO A 523 13.92 -51.68 -18.54
N MET A 524 14.24 -50.76 -19.45
CA MET A 524 13.38 -49.63 -19.78
C MET A 524 12.23 -50.14 -20.64
N GLY A 525 11.20 -50.65 -19.96
CA GLY A 525 10.01 -51.21 -20.55
C GLY A 525 9.26 -50.25 -21.47
N ASP A 526 8.11 -50.72 -21.95
CA ASP A 526 7.28 -50.00 -22.91
C ASP A 526 7.12 -48.52 -22.54
N PRO A 527 7.17 -47.59 -23.52
CA PRO A 527 7.05 -46.17 -23.24
C PRO A 527 5.77 -45.87 -22.44
N LEU A 528 5.81 -44.76 -21.69
CA LEU A 528 4.59 -44.26 -21.08
C LEU A 528 3.54 -44.03 -22.17
N THR A 529 2.30 -44.50 -21.95
CA THR A 529 1.21 -44.21 -22.87
C THR A 529 0.93 -42.70 -22.89
N LEU A 530 0.08 -42.25 -23.80
CA LEU A 530 -0.41 -40.87 -23.76
C LEU A 530 -1.18 -40.63 -22.45
N SER A 531 -2.12 -41.51 -22.10
CA SER A 531 -2.92 -41.43 -20.88
C SER A 531 -2.13 -41.49 -19.56
N GLU A 532 -1.03 -42.26 -19.50
CA GLU A 532 -0.15 -42.30 -18.32
C GLU A 532 0.59 -40.96 -18.12
N ARG A 533 1.03 -40.31 -19.21
CA ARG A 533 1.66 -38.97 -19.16
C ARG A 533 0.65 -37.88 -18.86
N ASP A 534 -0.54 -37.94 -19.47
CA ASP A 534 -1.63 -37.00 -19.18
C ASP A 534 -2.15 -37.12 -17.75
N GLY A 535 -2.18 -38.34 -17.18
CA GLY A 535 -2.50 -38.54 -15.76
C GLY A 535 -1.54 -37.80 -14.84
N LEU A 536 -0.23 -37.92 -15.09
CA LEU A 536 0.80 -37.15 -14.39
C LEU A 536 0.67 -35.64 -14.63
N ARG A 537 0.31 -35.23 -15.85
CA ARG A 537 0.07 -33.83 -16.24
C ARG A 537 -1.04 -33.19 -15.41
N PHE A 538 -2.22 -33.79 -15.43
CA PHE A 538 -3.38 -33.30 -14.68
C PHE A 538 -3.15 -33.35 -13.17
N ALA A 539 -2.47 -34.39 -12.66
CA ALA A 539 -2.14 -34.49 -11.24
C ALA A 539 -1.24 -33.33 -10.75
N ILE A 540 -0.23 -32.92 -11.54
CA ILE A 540 0.63 -31.77 -11.20
C ILE A 540 -0.10 -30.44 -11.44
N GLN A 541 -0.83 -30.33 -12.55
CA GLN A 541 -1.56 -29.12 -12.95
C GLN A 541 -2.62 -28.71 -11.91
N ASN A 542 -3.27 -29.67 -11.24
CA ASN A 542 -4.23 -29.41 -10.16
C ASN A 542 -3.62 -28.68 -8.93
N CYS A 543 -2.30 -28.69 -8.75
CA CYS A 543 -1.60 -27.92 -7.71
C CYS A 543 -0.87 -26.68 -8.25
N TRP A 544 -0.94 -26.39 -9.55
CA TRP A 544 -0.22 -25.28 -10.18
C TRP A 544 -0.96 -23.94 -9.98
N ASN A 545 -0.58 -23.20 -8.94
CA ASN A 545 -1.16 -21.90 -8.65
C ASN A 545 -0.50 -20.79 -9.48
N VAL A 546 -0.98 -20.59 -10.72
CA VAL A 546 -0.57 -19.49 -11.62
C VAL A 546 -0.74 -18.12 -10.94
N GLY A 547 -1.76 -17.94 -10.10
CA GLY A 547 -2.01 -16.71 -9.34
C GLY A 547 -1.02 -16.41 -8.21
N ALA A 548 -0.02 -17.28 -7.97
CA ALA A 548 1.10 -17.02 -7.06
C ALA A 548 2.39 -16.56 -7.78
N LEU A 549 2.36 -16.43 -9.11
CA LEU A 549 3.47 -15.93 -9.92
C LEU A 549 3.49 -14.40 -9.95
N SER A 550 4.66 -13.82 -10.24
CA SER A 550 4.75 -12.41 -10.67
C SER A 550 4.35 -12.27 -12.14
N VAL A 551 4.03 -11.05 -12.58
CA VAL A 551 3.62 -10.75 -13.96
C VAL A 551 4.66 -11.17 -15.02
N GLU A 552 5.95 -11.18 -14.64
CA GLU A 552 7.03 -11.71 -15.48
C GLU A 552 7.06 -13.25 -15.44
N ALA A 553 7.00 -13.85 -14.24
CA ALA A 553 6.99 -15.30 -14.07
C ALA A 553 5.75 -15.99 -14.69
N SER A 554 4.64 -15.27 -14.87
CA SER A 554 3.44 -15.77 -15.56
C SER A 554 3.51 -15.69 -17.09
N GLN A 555 4.55 -15.09 -17.69
CA GLN A 555 4.72 -15.00 -19.14
C GLN A 555 5.82 -15.94 -19.68
N MET A 556 6.50 -16.66 -18.78
CA MET A 556 7.65 -17.51 -19.11
C MET A 556 7.34 -19.01 -18.97
N THR A 557 8.24 -19.85 -19.49
CA THR A 557 8.27 -21.29 -19.24
C THR A 557 9.44 -21.63 -18.32
N VAL A 558 9.22 -22.47 -17.30
CA VAL A 558 10.28 -23.06 -16.46
C VAL A 558 10.23 -24.59 -16.52
N SER A 559 11.34 -25.19 -16.93
CA SER A 559 11.54 -26.63 -16.96
C SER A 559 12.10 -27.10 -15.62
N VAL A 560 11.37 -27.95 -14.90
CA VAL A 560 11.75 -28.47 -13.58
C VAL A 560 12.11 -29.95 -13.68
N GLY A 561 13.37 -30.27 -13.43
CA GLY A 561 13.86 -31.65 -13.39
C GLY A 561 13.82 -32.22 -11.97
N PHE A 562 13.26 -33.40 -11.77
CA PHE A 562 13.24 -34.08 -10.46
C PHE A 562 13.18 -35.62 -10.59
N THR A 563 13.37 -36.28 -9.46
CA THR A 563 13.40 -37.75 -9.34
C THR A 563 12.21 -38.23 -8.50
N LEU A 564 11.50 -39.23 -9.00
CA LEU A 564 10.41 -39.95 -8.34
C LEU A 564 10.94 -41.25 -7.71
N SER A 565 10.38 -41.59 -6.54
CA SER A 565 10.54 -42.91 -5.91
C SER A 565 9.67 -43.98 -6.60
N PRO A 566 9.88 -45.29 -6.35
CA PRO A 566 9.06 -46.36 -6.95
C PRO A 566 7.57 -46.32 -6.60
N GLY A 567 7.16 -45.52 -5.60
CA GLY A 567 5.77 -45.24 -5.24
C GLY A 567 5.23 -43.93 -5.80
N GLY A 568 5.88 -43.33 -6.80
CA GLY A 568 5.44 -42.09 -7.45
C GLY A 568 5.62 -40.81 -6.62
N VAL A 569 6.21 -40.87 -5.42
CA VAL A 569 6.46 -39.70 -4.55
C VAL A 569 7.77 -39.00 -4.97
N PRO A 570 7.79 -37.67 -5.18
CA PRO A 570 9.01 -36.92 -5.50
C PRO A 570 10.02 -36.81 -4.35
N ASP A 571 11.32 -36.90 -4.66
CA ASP A 571 12.38 -36.54 -3.72
C ASP A 571 12.56 -35.01 -3.67
N GLN A 572 12.29 -34.43 -2.50
CA GLN A 572 12.43 -33.01 -2.19
C GLN A 572 13.82 -32.42 -2.48
N ASN A 573 14.87 -33.24 -2.46
CA ASN A 573 16.25 -32.80 -2.71
C ASN A 573 16.67 -32.92 -4.18
N SER A 574 15.85 -33.54 -5.03
CA SER A 574 16.15 -33.78 -6.45
C SER A 574 15.70 -32.65 -7.37
N LEU A 575 14.76 -31.80 -6.91
CA LEU A 575 14.14 -30.75 -7.70
C LEU A 575 15.15 -29.64 -8.03
N ARG A 576 15.30 -29.35 -9.33
CA ARG A 576 16.19 -28.32 -9.87
C ARG A 576 15.60 -27.72 -11.15
N ILE A 577 16.01 -26.50 -11.49
CA ILE A 577 15.76 -25.93 -12.82
C ILE A 577 16.57 -26.76 -13.83
N ALA A 578 15.88 -27.32 -14.83
CA ALA A 578 16.47 -27.97 -15.99
C ALA A 578 16.67 -26.98 -17.16
N GLY A 579 15.88 -25.90 -17.19
CA GLY A 579 15.93 -24.82 -18.16
C GLY A 579 14.83 -23.80 -17.92
N TYR A 580 14.87 -22.66 -18.60
CA TYR A 580 13.78 -21.68 -18.62
C TYR A 580 13.83 -20.85 -19.90
N GLN A 581 12.69 -20.29 -20.31
CA GLN A 581 12.54 -19.49 -21.54
C GLN A 581 11.53 -18.35 -21.30
N GLY A 582 11.84 -17.13 -21.76
CA GLY A 582 10.90 -16.00 -21.75
C GLY A 582 10.89 -15.11 -20.49
N GLY A 583 11.88 -15.21 -19.60
CA GLY A 583 11.98 -14.37 -18.40
C GLY A 583 13.40 -14.28 -17.85
N SER A 584 13.62 -13.43 -16.85
CA SER A 584 14.90 -13.30 -16.14
C SER A 584 15.20 -14.49 -15.22
N GLU A 585 16.44 -14.63 -14.79
CA GLU A 585 16.86 -15.65 -13.80
C GLU A 585 16.11 -15.50 -12.46
N GLY A 586 15.78 -14.27 -12.05
CA GLY A 586 14.97 -13.99 -10.86
C GLY A 586 13.53 -14.48 -10.99
N ALA A 587 12.89 -14.23 -12.15
CA ALA A 587 11.57 -14.76 -12.46
C ALA A 587 11.59 -16.30 -12.59
N ALA A 588 12.65 -16.87 -13.18
CA ALA A 588 12.86 -18.32 -13.26
C ALA A 588 12.91 -18.98 -11.88
N GLN A 589 13.65 -18.39 -10.94
CA GLN A 589 13.73 -18.88 -9.56
C GLN A 589 12.36 -18.76 -8.84
N GLN A 590 11.63 -17.66 -9.03
CA GLN A 590 10.30 -17.50 -8.46
C GLN A 590 9.31 -18.54 -9.02
N ALA A 591 9.30 -18.74 -10.33
CA ALA A 591 8.46 -19.74 -11.00
C ALA A 591 8.82 -21.16 -10.53
N PHE A 592 10.12 -21.47 -10.40
CA PHE A 592 10.61 -22.74 -9.86
C PHE A 592 10.13 -23.00 -8.42
N ASP A 593 10.17 -22.02 -7.51
CA ASP A 593 9.73 -22.25 -6.13
C ASP A 593 8.19 -22.43 -6.01
N VAL A 594 7.40 -21.86 -6.93
CA VAL A 594 5.97 -22.18 -7.06
C VAL A 594 5.76 -23.58 -7.67
N ALA A 595 6.53 -23.95 -8.69
CA ALA A 595 6.40 -25.24 -9.38
C ALA A 595 6.83 -26.42 -8.47
N ARG A 596 7.93 -26.24 -7.75
CA ARG A 596 8.40 -27.12 -6.68
C ARG A 596 7.34 -27.29 -5.60
N ARG A 597 6.63 -26.24 -5.20
CA ARG A 597 5.50 -26.34 -4.26
C ARG A 597 4.34 -27.15 -4.86
N ALA A 598 3.99 -26.94 -6.13
CA ALA A 598 2.93 -27.70 -6.80
C ALA A 598 3.24 -29.21 -6.86
N ILE A 599 4.45 -29.56 -7.30
CA ILE A 599 4.95 -30.96 -7.36
C ILE A 599 4.93 -31.60 -5.97
N LEU A 600 5.41 -30.89 -4.94
CA LEU A 600 5.47 -31.41 -3.57
C LEU A 600 4.12 -31.39 -2.82
N MET A 601 3.11 -30.67 -3.30
CA MET A 601 1.75 -30.73 -2.77
C MET A 601 0.97 -31.90 -3.36
N CYS A 602 0.90 -32.02 -4.69
CA CYS A 602 0.13 -33.08 -5.33
C CYS A 602 0.88 -34.43 -5.30
N GLY A 603 2.20 -34.44 -5.18
CA GLY A 603 3.01 -35.66 -5.11
C GLY A 603 3.08 -36.35 -3.74
N GLN A 604 2.45 -35.83 -2.67
CA GLN A 604 2.57 -36.41 -1.32
C GLN A 604 2.00 -37.83 -1.19
N ALA A 605 0.92 -38.12 -1.92
CA ALA A 605 0.32 -39.45 -1.96
C ALA A 605 1.03 -40.40 -2.96
N GLY A 606 1.95 -39.86 -3.75
CA GLY A 606 2.51 -40.51 -4.94
C GLY A 606 1.62 -40.31 -6.17
N PHE A 607 2.24 -40.15 -7.34
CA PHE A 607 1.53 -40.16 -8.61
C PHE A 607 1.25 -41.59 -9.08
N ASP A 608 0.06 -41.84 -9.62
CA ASP A 608 -0.35 -43.16 -10.13
C ASP A 608 0.37 -43.48 -11.44
N LEU A 609 1.55 -44.10 -11.31
CA LEU A 609 2.43 -44.45 -12.40
C LEU A 609 2.75 -45.96 -12.38
N PRO A 610 2.73 -46.65 -13.54
CA PRO A 610 2.92 -48.09 -13.59
C PRO A 610 4.33 -48.50 -13.16
N ALA A 611 4.45 -49.19 -12.02
CA ALA A 611 5.71 -49.64 -11.43
C ALA A 611 6.59 -50.48 -12.38
N SER A 612 5.98 -51.21 -13.32
CA SER A 612 6.68 -51.96 -14.39
C SER A 612 7.49 -51.06 -15.33
N LYS A 613 7.15 -49.78 -15.43
CA LYS A 613 7.84 -48.78 -16.27
C LYS A 613 8.78 -47.86 -15.48
N TYR A 614 9.07 -48.12 -14.21
CA TYR A 614 9.81 -47.19 -13.33
C TYR A 614 11.09 -46.59 -13.93
N GLY A 615 11.88 -47.38 -14.69
CA GLY A 615 13.07 -46.88 -15.38
C GLY A 615 12.83 -45.77 -16.42
N ARG A 616 11.58 -45.57 -16.88
CA ARG A 616 11.15 -44.48 -17.79
C ARG A 616 10.70 -43.21 -17.09
N TRP A 617 10.25 -43.31 -15.84
CA TRP A 617 9.61 -42.21 -15.10
C TRP A 617 10.28 -41.89 -13.75
N ARG A 618 11.36 -42.60 -13.40
CA ARG A 618 12.19 -42.28 -12.24
C ARG A 618 12.73 -40.85 -12.31
N ASP A 619 13.19 -40.39 -13.46
CA ASP A 619 13.73 -39.05 -13.65
C ASP A 619 12.89 -38.33 -14.70
N VAL A 620 12.30 -37.19 -14.35
CA VAL A 620 11.29 -36.47 -15.16
C VAL A 620 11.67 -35.01 -15.27
N VAL A 621 11.45 -34.41 -16.44
CA VAL A 621 11.49 -32.97 -16.67
C VAL A 621 10.08 -32.49 -17.00
N VAL A 622 9.65 -31.43 -16.33
CA VAL A 622 8.27 -30.91 -16.37
C VAL A 622 8.30 -29.43 -16.68
N ASP A 623 7.69 -29.04 -17.79
CA ASP A 623 7.62 -27.66 -18.25
C ASP A 623 6.36 -26.98 -17.71
N PHE A 624 6.54 -25.94 -16.90
CA PHE A 624 5.46 -25.13 -16.34
C PHE A 624 5.30 -23.85 -17.15
N ARG A 625 4.07 -23.58 -17.60
CA ARG A 625 3.67 -22.43 -18.43
C ARG A 625 2.42 -21.75 -17.86
N PRO A 626 2.06 -20.52 -18.32
CA PRO A 626 0.76 -19.92 -18.03
C PRO A 626 -0.45 -20.78 -18.41
N ASP A 627 -0.40 -21.47 -19.56
CA ASP A 627 -1.52 -22.26 -20.10
C ASP A 627 -1.59 -23.69 -19.55
N GLY A 628 -0.56 -24.16 -18.85
CA GLY A 628 -0.58 -25.46 -18.19
C GLY A 628 0.80 -26.04 -17.87
N VAL A 629 0.82 -27.37 -17.77
CA VAL A 629 2.01 -28.17 -17.46
C VAL A 629 2.25 -29.14 -18.63
N ALA A 630 3.50 -29.35 -19.04
CA ALA A 630 3.90 -30.26 -20.11
C ALA A 630 5.13 -31.10 -19.72
N PHE A 631 5.53 -32.05 -20.58
CA PHE A 631 6.70 -32.92 -20.40
C PHE A 631 7.51 -33.02 -21.68
N GLN A 632 8.80 -33.32 -21.54
CA GLN A 632 9.73 -33.64 -22.63
C GLN A 632 10.03 -35.14 -22.67
#